data_AF-A0AA47MA62-F1
#
_entry.id   AF-A0AA47MA62-F1
#
_cell.length_a   1.000
_cell.length_b   1.000
_cell.length_c   1.000
_cell.angle_alpha   90.00
_cell.angle_beta   90.00
_cell.angle_gamma   90.00
#
_symmetry.space_group_name_H-M   'P 1'
#
loop_
_entity.id
_entity.type
_entity.pdbx_description
1 polymer ?
#
loop_
_entity_poly.entity_id
_entity_poly.type
_entity_poly.pdbx_seq_one_letter_code
_entity_poly.pdbx_strand_id
1 'polypeptide(L)'
;MSQPAQLRVILADHDVRKVVLPSGIPETVEYLHSVIRDTFSIARDFSVHYKDVDFGEFFTLFSTTDLKDKDTIKVVFVQDQEPAITLTLTDVTNTDVTNMTMTDQPCEEHYVDDTASVSTDDTLILSSEDSPGHRSQRWPAKFSIPSFSSITEILIQSANERFQKNGTLLTTKDLIPLLPDILGKLAEAIYEYTAYPSSLQISEVAEALTQKHPCLKEPGSFNGSYGWAQRLKYKMNNFRSKLRGLGCPEVKVNSHKRKQPHDQYPANNLKKPKKAEVNYLPPHAQGETTASLEKERVELLTEMMKRDNGNVVAQKMAKTFSLRREEIVKEVPAISDCMKRWPALFTEAQINEEFKRITTVSLESTFLAKLDQCTPKLMTLTQSKGGAAGLKIRHIKDMLLEDNTVERRREIAIRCLIVYLGEKEEDLFKQYSDVEELDADLAIQVMKIAIIGDGRATIVIEGTKILQGIDVPRSCALLMGVIYALNLSYPKHLKFTFEAFQKLCLELDGQKASSKVMNLKSRDTLCLEPSRERRMASAETLTLRRLGRLNFPRRSNTLMFRYFVFSTSFSSNSCSSCSVAVATIMLWRTEDRQPYNLGLMIRKVIIRLIDYTPIIIIIIIIIIIIIIIIIIIIIIIIIC
;
A
#
# COMPACT_ATOMS: atom_id res chain seq x y z
N MET A 1 -40.99 33.59 37.13
CA MET A 1 -39.59 34.05 37.09
C MET A 1 -38.72 32.82 36.90
N SER A 2 -37.90 32.80 35.86
CA SER A 2 -36.97 31.72 35.54
C SER A 2 -35.87 31.60 36.61
N GLN A 3 -35.45 30.38 36.92
CA GLN A 3 -34.33 30.15 37.84
C GLN A 3 -33.00 30.45 37.12
N PRO A 4 -32.00 31.04 37.80
CA PRO A 4 -30.70 31.34 37.20
C PRO A 4 -29.99 30.03 36.82
N ALA A 5 -29.49 29.95 35.60
CA ALA A 5 -28.85 28.76 35.05
C ALA A 5 -27.34 28.97 34.85
N GLN A 6 -26.56 27.89 34.89
CA GLN A 6 -25.11 27.93 34.72
C GLN A 6 -24.70 26.92 33.64
N LEU A 7 -23.95 27.36 32.64
CA LEU A 7 -23.47 26.49 31.56
C LEU A 7 -21.94 26.41 31.56
N ARG A 8 -21.41 25.22 31.30
CA ARG A 8 -19.98 24.98 31.10
C ARG A 8 -19.66 25.11 29.61
N VAL A 9 -18.87 26.11 29.24
CA VAL A 9 -18.57 26.44 27.84
C VAL A 9 -17.14 26.03 27.50
N ILE A 10 -16.97 25.22 26.46
CA ILE A 10 -15.69 24.82 25.89
C ILE A 10 -15.43 25.67 24.65
N LEU A 11 -14.41 26.55 24.72
CA LEU A 11 -14.00 27.41 23.60
C LEU A 11 -12.89 26.76 22.75
N ALA A 12 -12.06 25.94 23.39
CA ALA A 12 -11.03 25.12 22.76
C ALA A 12 -10.74 23.90 23.64
N ASP A 13 -10.01 22.90 23.14
CA ASP A 13 -9.71 21.65 23.88
C ASP A 13 -8.92 21.88 25.21
N HIS A 14 -8.40 23.10 25.43
CA HIS A 14 -7.72 23.52 26.65
C HIS A 14 -8.32 24.78 27.30
N ASP A 15 -9.41 25.34 26.76
CA ASP A 15 -10.09 26.53 27.30
C ASP A 15 -11.56 26.21 27.62
N VAL A 16 -11.86 26.13 28.92
CA VAL A 16 -13.16 25.76 29.46
C VAL A 16 -13.55 26.79 30.51
N ARG A 17 -14.66 27.48 30.29
CA ARG A 17 -15.14 28.59 31.13
C ARG A 17 -16.59 28.35 31.56
N LYS A 18 -17.07 29.20 32.47
CA LYS A 18 -18.43 29.14 33.02
C LYS A 18 -19.19 30.39 32.59
N VAL A 19 -20.40 30.21 32.06
CA VAL A 19 -21.38 31.29 31.87
C VAL A 19 -22.43 31.17 32.97
N VAL A 20 -22.85 32.31 33.52
CA VAL A 20 -24.00 32.41 34.43
C VAL A 20 -25.08 33.19 33.69
N LEU A 21 -26.25 32.60 33.56
CA LEU A 21 -27.41 33.16 32.89
C LEU A 21 -28.40 33.62 33.98
N PRO A 22 -28.40 34.92 34.36
CA PRO A 22 -29.15 35.40 35.52
C PRO A 22 -30.68 35.24 35.34
N SER A 23 -31.16 35.30 34.09
CA SER A 23 -32.56 35.10 33.72
C SER A 23 -32.89 33.66 33.30
N GLY A 24 -32.05 32.68 33.66
CA GLY A 24 -32.20 31.29 33.22
C GLY A 24 -31.78 31.07 31.76
N ILE A 25 -32.04 29.86 31.24
CA ILE A 25 -31.71 29.51 29.85
C ILE A 25 -32.63 30.31 28.91
N PRO A 26 -32.09 31.00 27.88
CA PRO A 26 -32.87 31.75 26.91
C PRO A 26 -33.93 30.90 26.18
N GLU A 27 -35.02 31.55 25.76
CA GLU A 27 -36.05 30.91 24.92
C GLU A 27 -35.62 30.73 23.46
N THR A 28 -34.57 31.44 23.01
CA THR A 28 -34.04 31.38 21.64
C THR A 28 -32.54 31.12 21.59
N VAL A 29 -32.09 30.38 20.57
CA VAL A 29 -30.67 30.03 20.38
C VAL A 29 -29.86 31.27 19.99
N GLU A 30 -30.46 32.20 19.25
CA GLU A 30 -29.85 33.47 18.83
C GLU A 30 -29.46 34.35 20.03
N TYR A 31 -30.31 34.40 21.07
CA TYR A 31 -30.00 35.16 22.29
C TYR A 31 -28.96 34.43 23.15
N LEU A 32 -28.93 33.10 23.16
CA LEU A 32 -27.83 32.35 23.77
C LEU A 32 -26.50 32.62 23.03
N HIS A 33 -26.53 32.70 21.70
CA HIS A 33 -25.38 33.08 20.88
C HIS A 33 -24.88 34.50 21.20
N SER A 34 -25.75 35.50 21.34
CA SER A 34 -25.32 36.86 21.70
C SER A 34 -24.69 36.90 23.10
N VAL A 35 -25.31 36.24 24.10
CA VAL A 35 -24.75 36.19 25.47
C VAL A 35 -23.36 35.52 25.50
N ILE A 36 -23.16 34.42 24.76
CA ILE A 36 -21.85 33.75 24.66
C ILE A 36 -20.83 34.64 23.92
N ARG A 37 -21.26 35.32 22.85
CA ARG A 37 -20.43 36.25 22.05
C ARG A 37 -19.92 37.41 22.90
N ASP A 38 -20.80 38.02 23.68
CA ASP A 38 -20.49 39.17 24.52
C ASP A 38 -19.65 38.78 25.75
N THR A 39 -20.01 37.67 26.42
CA THR A 39 -19.31 37.18 27.64
C THR A 39 -17.86 36.79 27.36
N PHE A 40 -17.56 36.30 26.16
CA PHE A 40 -16.21 35.83 25.78
C PHE A 40 -15.53 36.68 24.69
N SER A 41 -16.14 37.82 24.31
CA SER A 41 -15.62 38.75 23.30
C SER A 41 -15.27 38.06 21.96
N ILE A 42 -16.16 37.19 21.47
CA ILE A 42 -15.91 36.33 20.31
C ILE A 42 -16.17 37.12 19.01
N ALA A 43 -15.11 37.49 18.29
CA ALA A 43 -15.20 38.28 17.06
C ALA A 43 -15.49 37.47 15.77
N ARG A 44 -15.73 36.16 15.87
CA ARG A 44 -15.97 35.25 14.73
C ARG A 44 -17.33 34.56 14.88
N ASP A 45 -17.96 34.19 13.77
CA ASP A 45 -19.16 33.36 13.83
C ASP A 45 -18.86 31.92 14.26
N PHE A 46 -19.76 31.39 15.06
CA PHE A 46 -19.69 30.08 15.69
C PHE A 46 -21.08 29.44 15.77
N SER A 47 -21.09 28.11 15.81
CA SER A 47 -22.22 27.30 16.23
C SER A 47 -22.01 26.83 17.67
N VAL A 48 -23.10 26.66 18.42
CA VAL A 48 -23.09 26.05 19.75
C VAL A 48 -23.48 24.59 19.61
N HIS A 49 -22.68 23.70 20.20
CA HIS A 49 -23.00 22.28 20.35
C HIS A 49 -23.26 21.97 21.83
N TYR A 50 -24.27 21.17 22.16
CA TYR A 50 -24.48 20.65 23.51
C TYR A 50 -23.94 19.23 23.64
N LYS A 51 -23.54 18.83 24.85
CA LYS A 51 -23.16 17.45 25.13
C LYS A 51 -24.40 16.64 25.49
N ASP A 52 -24.73 15.66 24.66
CA ASP A 52 -25.85 14.77 24.92
C ASP A 52 -25.52 13.75 26.04
N VAL A 53 -26.55 13.36 26.81
CA VAL A 53 -26.42 12.48 27.97
C VAL A 53 -26.46 11.00 27.59
N ASP A 54 -27.23 10.62 26.57
CA ASP A 54 -27.44 9.23 26.14
C ASP A 54 -26.30 8.75 25.23
N PHE A 55 -25.82 9.62 24.33
CA PHE A 55 -24.72 9.34 23.41
C PHE A 55 -23.35 9.77 23.93
N GLY A 56 -23.28 10.76 24.84
CA GLY A 56 -22.03 11.28 25.40
C GLY A 56 -21.16 12.11 24.44
N GLU A 57 -21.62 12.36 23.21
CA GLU A 57 -20.98 13.17 22.17
C GLU A 57 -21.60 14.58 22.09
N PHE A 58 -21.08 15.43 21.18
CA PHE A 58 -21.50 16.84 21.04
C PHE A 58 -22.32 17.08 19.77
N PHE A 59 -23.60 17.46 19.93
CA PHE A 59 -24.54 17.71 18.84
C PHE A 59 -24.82 19.21 18.67
N THR A 60 -25.06 19.67 17.45
CA THR A 60 -25.41 21.07 17.18
C THR A 60 -26.74 21.43 17.86
N LEU A 61 -26.77 22.56 18.56
CA LEU A 61 -27.94 23.03 19.30
C LEU A 61 -28.91 23.75 18.37
N PHE A 62 -30.11 23.20 18.18
CA PHE A 62 -31.19 23.81 17.39
C PHE A 62 -32.32 24.38 18.26
N SER A 63 -32.45 23.93 19.51
CA SER A 63 -33.43 24.44 20.47
C SER A 63 -32.79 24.57 21.86
N THR A 64 -33.13 25.62 22.61
CA THR A 64 -32.65 25.78 23.98
C THR A 64 -33.35 24.87 24.99
N THR A 65 -34.42 24.17 24.59
CA THR A 65 -35.08 23.10 25.37
C THR A 65 -34.16 21.93 25.68
N ASP A 66 -33.12 21.75 24.87
CA ASP A 66 -32.18 20.63 24.96
C ASP A 66 -31.09 20.87 26.02
N LEU A 67 -31.10 22.07 26.64
CA LEU A 67 -30.18 22.47 27.70
C LEU A 67 -30.85 22.46 29.08
N LYS A 68 -30.10 22.00 30.08
CA LYS A 68 -30.43 22.01 31.51
C LYS A 68 -29.37 22.78 32.30
N ASP A 69 -29.67 23.11 33.55
CA ASP A 69 -28.68 23.72 34.45
C ASP A 69 -27.48 22.79 34.64
N LYS A 70 -26.27 23.36 34.51
CA LYS A 70 -24.94 22.72 34.54
C LYS A 70 -24.54 21.90 33.31
N ASP A 71 -25.30 21.97 32.21
CA ASP A 71 -24.91 21.31 30.97
C ASP A 71 -23.63 21.87 30.35
N THR A 72 -22.98 21.04 29.54
CA THR A 72 -21.73 21.36 28.87
C THR A 72 -21.98 21.65 27.39
N ILE A 73 -21.65 22.86 26.97
CA ILE A 73 -21.70 23.28 25.57
C ILE A 73 -20.28 23.50 25.02
N LYS A 74 -20.09 23.28 23.72
CA LYS A 74 -18.85 23.53 22.97
C LYS A 74 -19.13 24.53 21.85
N VAL A 75 -18.27 25.53 21.73
CA VAL A 75 -18.29 26.51 20.65
C VAL A 75 -17.46 25.96 19.48
N VAL A 76 -18.03 25.97 18.28
CA VAL A 76 -17.39 25.49 17.04
C VAL A 76 -17.42 26.60 16.01
N PHE A 77 -16.25 27.09 15.59
CA PHE A 77 -16.15 28.20 14.64
C PHE A 77 -16.55 27.75 13.23
N VAL A 78 -17.29 28.59 12.50
CA VAL A 78 -17.88 28.23 11.20
C VAL A 78 -16.79 27.94 10.13
N GLN A 79 -15.57 28.47 10.30
CA GLN A 79 -14.42 28.17 9.42
C GLN A 79 -13.84 26.75 9.58
N ASP A 80 -14.21 26.00 10.63
CA ASP A 80 -13.80 24.61 10.84
C ASP A 80 -14.80 23.59 10.24
N GLN A 81 -15.86 24.06 9.55
CA GLN A 81 -16.80 23.21 8.80
C GLN A 81 -16.54 23.33 7.28
N GLU A 82 -16.17 22.23 6.63
CA GLU A 82 -16.26 22.12 5.15
C GLU A 82 -17.76 22.25 4.75
N PRO A 83 -18.14 23.02 3.72
CA PRO A 83 -19.55 23.33 3.44
C PRO A 83 -20.32 22.09 2.93
N ALA A 84 -21.44 21.78 3.58
CA ALA A 84 -22.36 20.75 3.13
C ALA A 84 -23.18 21.25 1.92
N ILE A 85 -22.90 20.71 0.74
CA ILE A 85 -23.70 20.99 -0.47
C ILE A 85 -25.09 20.37 -0.29
N THR A 86 -26.10 21.21 -0.14
CA THR A 86 -27.51 20.79 -0.13
C THR A 86 -28.05 20.84 -1.55
N LEU A 87 -28.19 19.68 -2.20
CA LEU A 87 -28.77 19.58 -3.53
C LEU A 87 -30.31 19.63 -3.43
N THR A 88 -30.89 20.75 -3.86
CA THR A 88 -32.33 20.86 -4.12
C THR A 88 -32.60 20.39 -5.55
N LEU A 89 -33.15 19.19 -5.68
CA LEU A 89 -33.71 18.68 -6.92
C LEU A 89 -35.06 19.35 -7.17
N THR A 90 -35.22 19.95 -8.35
CA THR A 90 -36.51 20.36 -8.89
C THR A 90 -36.72 19.63 -10.21
N ASP A 91 -37.77 18.82 -10.30
CA ASP A 91 -38.18 18.15 -11.53
C ASP A 91 -38.68 19.17 -12.57
N VAL A 92 -38.18 19.07 -13.79
CA VAL A 92 -38.74 19.78 -14.95
C VAL A 92 -39.13 18.74 -15.99
N THR A 93 -40.44 18.66 -16.24
CA THR A 93 -41.08 17.73 -17.16
C THR A 93 -40.80 18.08 -18.62
N ASN A 94 -40.78 17.04 -19.47
CA ASN A 94 -40.65 17.11 -20.93
C ASN A 94 -41.57 18.14 -21.62
N THR A 95 -41.09 18.68 -22.74
CA THR A 95 -41.93 18.94 -23.92
C THR A 95 -41.07 18.89 -25.19
N ASP A 96 -41.62 18.31 -26.25
CA ASP A 96 -40.98 18.14 -27.57
C ASP A 96 -40.82 19.47 -28.34
N VAL A 97 -39.92 19.55 -29.34
CA VAL A 97 -40.31 19.56 -30.78
C VAL A 97 -39.13 19.51 -31.79
N THR A 98 -39.04 18.39 -32.51
CA THR A 98 -38.92 18.23 -33.99
C THR A 98 -37.83 18.90 -34.87
N ASN A 99 -37.38 18.09 -35.84
CA ASN A 99 -36.95 18.39 -37.23
C ASN A 99 -35.50 18.85 -37.55
N MET A 100 -34.74 17.97 -38.23
CA MET A 100 -34.57 18.06 -39.70
C MET A 100 -34.08 16.74 -40.34
N THR A 101 -34.77 16.31 -41.39
CA THR A 101 -34.49 15.13 -42.25
C THR A 101 -33.70 15.48 -43.52
N MET A 102 -32.85 14.55 -44.00
CA MET A 102 -32.32 14.31 -45.38
C MET A 102 -31.34 13.10 -45.31
N THR A 103 -31.13 12.18 -46.28
CA THR A 103 -31.96 11.57 -47.36
C THR A 103 -31.28 10.28 -47.89
N ASP A 104 -32.09 9.33 -48.34
CA ASP A 104 -31.95 8.35 -49.45
C ASP A 104 -30.56 8.18 -50.14
N GLN A 105 -29.86 7.01 -50.06
CA GLN A 105 -30.03 5.71 -50.81
C GLN A 105 -29.19 5.62 -52.13
N PRO A 106 -28.89 4.43 -52.73
CA PRO A 106 -28.29 3.20 -52.19
C PRO A 106 -27.23 2.53 -53.16
N CYS A 107 -26.87 1.24 -52.93
CA CYS A 107 -26.14 0.29 -53.82
C CYS A 107 -24.59 0.43 -53.94
N GLU A 108 -23.76 -0.61 -54.19
CA GLU A 108 -23.94 -2.07 -54.37
C GLU A 108 -22.65 -2.88 -54.02
N GLU A 109 -22.68 -4.22 -54.06
CA GLU A 109 -21.62 -5.14 -53.59
C GLU A 109 -20.57 -5.58 -54.65
N HIS A 110 -19.30 -5.80 -54.25
CA HIS A 110 -18.43 -6.82 -54.88
C HIS A 110 -17.28 -7.31 -53.99
N TYR A 111 -17.01 -8.63 -54.04
CA TYR A 111 -15.86 -9.32 -53.45
C TYR A 111 -14.61 -9.22 -54.34
N VAL A 112 -13.40 -9.04 -53.77
CA VAL A 112 -12.29 -10.04 -53.88
C VAL A 112 -11.20 -9.85 -52.79
N ASP A 113 -10.39 -10.90 -52.69
CA ASP A 113 -9.42 -11.36 -51.70
C ASP A 113 -8.15 -10.51 -51.40
N ASP A 114 -7.72 -10.64 -50.14
CA ASP A 114 -6.36 -10.75 -49.55
C ASP A 114 -5.19 -9.74 -49.69
N THR A 115 -4.30 -9.83 -48.68
CA THR A 115 -2.93 -9.27 -48.54
C THR A 115 -2.70 -7.79 -48.13
N ALA A 116 -2.61 -7.59 -46.81
CA ALA A 116 -1.60 -6.82 -46.07
C ALA A 116 -1.05 -5.46 -46.61
N SER A 117 -1.51 -4.34 -46.04
CA SER A 117 -0.67 -3.32 -45.33
C SER A 117 -1.40 -1.97 -45.12
N VAL A 118 -1.67 -1.58 -43.87
CA VAL A 118 -2.08 -0.23 -43.41
C VAL A 118 -1.57 -0.11 -41.96
N SER A 119 -0.56 0.69 -41.63
CA SER A 119 -0.49 2.17 -41.59
C SER A 119 -1.45 2.77 -40.56
N THR A 120 -0.91 3.54 -39.62
CA THR A 120 -1.64 4.16 -38.52
C THR A 120 -2.77 5.08 -39.00
N ASP A 121 -3.95 5.00 -38.37
CA ASP A 121 -4.73 6.20 -38.05
C ASP A 121 -5.69 5.95 -36.87
N ASP A 122 -5.91 7.00 -36.07
CA ASP A 122 -6.61 6.93 -34.79
C ASP A 122 -8.14 6.92 -34.94
N THR A 123 -8.78 5.77 -34.66
CA THR A 123 -10.18 5.76 -34.21
C THR A 123 -10.22 5.85 -32.69
N LEU A 124 -10.70 7.00 -32.19
CA LEU A 124 -11.00 7.25 -30.79
C LEU A 124 -12.13 6.31 -30.31
N ILE A 125 -11.77 5.10 -29.91
CA ILE A 125 -12.63 4.26 -29.09
C ILE A 125 -12.82 5.02 -27.77
N LEU A 126 -14.05 5.48 -27.54
CA LEU A 126 -14.46 6.06 -26.27
C LEU A 126 -14.14 5.07 -25.15
N SER A 127 -13.09 5.35 -24.40
CA SER A 127 -12.74 4.62 -23.18
C SER A 127 -13.99 4.59 -22.30
N SER A 128 -14.50 3.39 -22.03
CA SER A 128 -15.58 3.20 -21.05
C SER A 128 -15.21 3.93 -19.77
N GLU A 129 -16.09 4.81 -19.29
CA GLU A 129 -15.82 5.67 -18.13
C GLU A 129 -15.25 4.83 -16.97
N ASP A 130 -13.98 5.05 -16.62
CA ASP A 130 -13.26 4.27 -15.63
C ASP A 130 -13.98 4.41 -14.28
N SER A 131 -14.69 3.35 -13.88
CA SER A 131 -15.55 3.38 -12.70
C SER A 131 -14.75 3.75 -11.45
N PRO A 132 -15.19 4.70 -10.62
CA PRO A 132 -14.40 5.21 -9.49
C PRO A 132 -13.86 4.10 -8.58
N GLY A 133 -12.55 3.87 -8.63
CA GLY A 133 -11.86 2.85 -7.82
C GLY A 133 -11.44 1.57 -8.55
N HIS A 134 -11.74 1.41 -9.85
CA HIS A 134 -11.05 0.42 -10.68
C HIS A 134 -9.78 1.01 -11.31
N ARG A 135 -8.65 0.35 -11.07
CA ARG A 135 -7.34 0.76 -11.62
C ARG A 135 -6.97 -0.09 -12.80
N SER A 136 -6.94 0.50 -13.99
CA SER A 136 -6.59 -0.14 -15.26
C SER A 136 -5.08 -0.07 -15.56
N GLN A 137 -4.37 0.92 -15.02
CA GLN A 137 -3.00 1.27 -15.40
C GLN A 137 -1.93 0.75 -14.42
N ARG A 138 -0.76 0.36 -14.97
CA ARG A 138 0.46 0.08 -14.19
C ARG A 138 1.09 1.39 -13.69
N TRP A 139 1.88 1.30 -12.61
CA TRP A 139 2.74 2.41 -12.20
C TRP A 139 3.69 2.82 -13.34
N PRO A 140 3.77 4.11 -13.70
CA PRO A 140 4.53 4.55 -14.87
C PRO A 140 6.04 4.55 -14.61
N ALA A 141 6.83 4.35 -15.67
CA ALA A 141 8.30 4.41 -15.58
C ALA A 141 8.83 5.81 -15.22
N LYS A 142 8.04 6.86 -15.50
CA LYS A 142 8.26 8.22 -15.03
C LYS A 142 6.91 8.82 -14.64
N PHE A 143 6.77 9.27 -13.39
CA PHE A 143 5.51 9.83 -12.90
C PHE A 143 5.26 11.23 -13.48
N SER A 144 4.10 11.40 -14.13
CA SER A 144 3.65 12.69 -14.66
C SER A 144 3.02 13.53 -13.56
N ILE A 145 3.53 14.73 -13.33
CA ILE A 145 2.99 15.64 -12.32
C ILE A 145 1.76 16.37 -12.91
N PRO A 146 0.56 16.21 -12.32
CA PRO A 146 -0.67 16.83 -12.80
C PRO A 146 -0.58 18.36 -12.77
N SER A 147 -1.53 19.02 -13.44
CA SER A 147 -1.73 20.46 -13.29
C SER A 147 -2.36 20.77 -11.93
N PHE A 148 -1.86 21.80 -11.27
CA PHE A 148 -2.44 22.35 -10.05
C PHE A 148 -3.54 23.36 -10.38
N SER A 149 -4.18 23.97 -9.37
CA SER A 149 -5.10 25.09 -9.61
C SER A 149 -4.39 26.26 -10.30
N SER A 150 -5.11 27.06 -11.09
CA SER A 150 -4.53 28.16 -11.87
C SER A 150 -3.71 29.14 -11.03
N ILE A 151 -4.16 29.40 -9.79
CA ILE A 151 -3.44 30.27 -8.83
C ILE A 151 -2.11 29.62 -8.40
N THR A 152 -2.12 28.33 -8.09
CA THR A 152 -0.91 27.58 -7.72
C THR A 152 0.08 27.51 -8.88
N GLU A 153 -0.37 27.25 -10.11
CA GLU A 153 0.50 27.21 -11.29
C GLU A 153 1.16 28.58 -11.56
N ILE A 154 0.40 29.69 -11.53
CA ILE A 154 0.95 31.05 -11.69
C ILE A 154 2.02 31.35 -10.63
N LEU A 155 1.77 30.98 -9.37
CA LEU A 155 2.71 31.19 -8.27
C LEU A 155 3.97 30.32 -8.43
N ILE A 156 3.82 29.04 -8.77
CA ILE A 156 4.93 28.12 -9.05
C ILE A 156 5.74 28.58 -10.27
N GLN A 157 5.11 29.05 -11.33
CA GLN A 157 5.78 29.59 -12.51
C GLN A 157 6.62 30.82 -12.16
N SER A 158 6.04 31.81 -11.48
CA SER A 158 6.77 33.01 -11.04
C SER A 158 7.94 32.68 -10.10
N ALA A 159 7.81 31.63 -9.28
CA ALA A 159 8.87 31.14 -8.41
C ALA A 159 9.98 30.39 -9.19
N ASN A 160 9.62 29.61 -10.21
CA ASN A 160 10.61 28.97 -11.09
C ASN A 160 11.40 30.00 -11.91
N GLU A 161 10.78 31.09 -12.35
CA GLU A 161 11.51 32.20 -12.99
C GLU A 161 12.53 32.86 -12.04
N ARG A 162 12.15 33.11 -10.78
CA ARG A 162 13.07 33.63 -9.75
C ARG A 162 14.20 32.64 -9.44
N PHE A 163 13.90 31.34 -9.44
CA PHE A 163 14.88 30.28 -9.29
C PHE A 163 15.86 30.23 -10.48
N GLN A 164 15.38 30.36 -11.72
CA GLN A 164 16.22 30.42 -12.91
C GLN A 164 17.12 31.66 -12.94
N LYS A 165 16.61 32.82 -12.52
CA LYS A 165 17.36 34.09 -12.48
C LYS A 165 18.43 34.11 -11.39
N ASN A 166 18.06 33.75 -10.15
CA ASN A 166 18.88 34.02 -8.95
C ASN A 166 19.10 32.79 -8.05
N GLY A 167 18.73 31.58 -8.48
CA GLY A 167 18.80 30.35 -7.65
C GLY A 167 17.87 30.36 -6.42
N THR A 168 16.95 31.32 -6.33
CA THR A 168 16.13 31.55 -5.13
C THR A 168 15.02 30.50 -5.00
N LEU A 169 15.06 29.72 -3.93
CA LEU A 169 14.03 28.72 -3.59
C LEU A 169 12.78 29.38 -3.01
N LEU A 170 11.63 28.70 -3.11
CA LEU A 170 10.38 29.17 -2.52
C LEU A 170 10.50 29.19 -0.98
N THR A 171 10.10 30.30 -0.34
CA THR A 171 10.18 30.37 1.13
C THR A 171 9.09 29.52 1.78
N THR A 172 9.32 29.07 3.02
CA THR A 172 8.33 28.29 3.77
C THR A 172 6.99 29.03 3.92
N LYS A 173 7.00 30.37 3.97
CA LYS A 173 5.78 31.19 4.08
C LYS A 173 4.94 31.12 2.81
N ASP A 174 5.58 31.24 1.65
CA ASP A 174 4.92 31.20 0.34
C ASP A 174 4.50 29.77 -0.04
N LEU A 175 5.20 28.76 0.49
CA LEU A 175 4.88 27.35 0.26
C LEU A 175 3.61 26.89 0.99
N ILE A 176 3.39 27.32 2.24
CA ILE A 176 2.30 26.82 3.09
C ILE A 176 0.92 26.90 2.44
N PRO A 177 0.50 28.02 1.80
CA PRO A 177 -0.80 28.12 1.12
C PRO A 177 -0.96 27.16 -0.06
N LEU A 178 0.14 26.76 -0.72
CA LEU A 178 0.13 25.90 -1.91
C LEU A 178 0.09 24.40 -1.55
N LEU A 179 0.55 24.04 -0.35
CA LEU A 179 0.64 22.63 0.09
C LEU A 179 -0.68 21.84 -0.01
N PRO A 180 -1.88 22.37 0.34
CA PRO A 180 -3.12 21.62 0.28
C PRO A 180 -3.48 21.17 -1.14
N ASP A 181 -3.29 22.07 -2.12
CA ASP A 181 -3.56 21.86 -3.55
C ASP A 181 -2.53 20.92 -4.18
N ILE A 182 -1.23 21.23 -4.05
CA ILE A 182 -0.14 20.39 -4.58
C ILE A 182 -0.25 18.96 -4.04
N LEU A 183 -0.38 18.79 -2.72
CA LEU A 183 -0.50 17.47 -2.11
C LEU A 183 -1.89 16.85 -2.38
N GLY A 184 -2.92 17.65 -2.67
CA GLY A 184 -4.25 17.18 -3.09
C GLY A 184 -4.17 16.49 -4.44
N LYS A 185 -3.79 17.23 -5.47
CA LYS A 185 -3.65 16.74 -6.85
C LYS A 185 -2.67 15.59 -6.97
N LEU A 186 -1.55 15.62 -6.23
CA LEU A 186 -0.62 14.48 -6.19
C LEU A 186 -1.23 13.24 -5.49
N ALA A 187 -2.08 13.41 -4.47
CA ALA A 187 -2.73 12.27 -3.82
C ALA A 187 -3.81 11.63 -4.71
N GLU A 188 -4.57 12.45 -5.44
CA GLU A 188 -5.51 12.01 -6.48
C GLU A 188 -4.77 11.20 -7.56
N ALA A 189 -3.75 11.79 -8.20
CA ALA A 189 -2.97 11.14 -9.25
C ALA A 189 -2.20 9.88 -8.78
N ILE A 190 -1.75 9.81 -7.52
CA ILE A 190 -1.18 8.56 -6.97
C ILE A 190 -2.26 7.49 -6.79
N TYR A 191 -3.46 7.89 -6.35
CA TYR A 191 -4.56 6.96 -6.06
C TYR A 191 -5.11 6.25 -7.30
N GLU A 192 -4.99 6.85 -8.48
CA GLU A 192 -5.28 6.22 -9.79
C GLU A 192 -4.44 4.94 -10.00
N TYR A 193 -3.20 4.90 -9.52
CA TYR A 193 -2.32 3.72 -9.65
C TYR A 193 -2.33 2.81 -8.41
N THR A 194 -2.43 3.36 -7.19
CA THR A 194 -2.47 2.55 -5.97
C THR A 194 -2.97 3.31 -4.73
N ALA A 195 -3.83 2.67 -3.94
CA ALA A 195 -4.17 3.16 -2.60
C ALA A 195 -3.01 3.06 -1.60
N TYR A 196 -2.04 2.17 -1.81
CA TYR A 196 -0.97 1.82 -0.85
C TYR A 196 0.44 2.00 -1.46
N PRO A 197 0.80 3.22 -1.89
CA PRO A 197 2.08 3.48 -2.54
C PRO A 197 3.26 3.11 -1.63
N SER A 198 4.26 2.46 -2.22
CA SER A 198 5.50 2.11 -1.55
C SER A 198 6.37 3.34 -1.29
N SER A 199 7.35 3.21 -0.38
CA SER A 199 8.28 4.32 -0.10
C SER A 199 9.10 4.75 -1.33
N LEU A 200 9.37 3.83 -2.26
CA LEU A 200 10.06 4.16 -3.51
C LEU A 200 9.16 5.00 -4.42
N GLN A 201 7.92 4.55 -4.68
CA GLN A 201 6.92 5.27 -5.48
C GLN A 201 6.66 6.69 -4.92
N ILE A 202 6.60 6.83 -3.60
CA ILE A 202 6.48 8.14 -2.94
C ILE A 202 7.72 9.03 -3.20
N SER A 203 8.93 8.46 -3.18
CA SER A 203 10.17 9.17 -3.52
C SER A 203 10.23 9.55 -5.01
N GLU A 204 9.80 8.67 -5.92
CA GLU A 204 9.73 8.92 -7.37
C GLU A 204 8.81 10.12 -7.68
N VAL A 205 7.63 10.20 -7.05
CA VAL A 205 6.71 11.34 -7.21
C VAL A 205 7.33 12.62 -6.65
N ALA A 206 7.96 12.55 -5.46
CA ALA A 206 8.62 13.70 -4.85
C ALA A 206 9.80 14.21 -5.70
N GLU A 207 10.55 13.29 -6.31
CA GLU A 207 11.62 13.62 -7.25
C GLU A 207 11.05 14.24 -8.52
N ALA A 208 10.08 13.62 -9.18
CA ALA A 208 9.42 14.16 -10.37
C ALA A 208 8.84 15.57 -10.15
N LEU A 209 8.28 15.85 -8.96
CA LEU A 209 7.79 17.17 -8.56
C LEU A 209 8.92 18.21 -8.55
N THR A 210 10.03 17.88 -7.90
CA THR A 210 11.21 18.76 -7.77
C THR A 210 12.08 18.84 -9.02
N GLN A 211 11.93 17.90 -9.95
CA GLN A 211 12.48 17.96 -11.30
C GLN A 211 11.65 18.91 -12.19
N LYS A 212 10.30 18.80 -12.17
CA LYS A 212 9.40 19.70 -12.93
C LYS A 212 9.42 21.14 -12.40
N HIS A 213 9.52 21.30 -11.07
CA HIS A 213 9.51 22.60 -10.40
C HIS A 213 10.72 22.74 -9.44
N PRO A 214 11.91 23.08 -9.95
CA PRO A 214 13.12 23.24 -9.14
C PRO A 214 13.01 24.23 -7.98
N CYS A 215 12.14 25.24 -8.06
CA CYS A 215 11.89 26.19 -6.98
C CYS A 215 11.34 25.55 -5.68
N LEU A 216 10.77 24.34 -5.77
CA LEU A 216 10.20 23.59 -4.65
C LEU A 216 11.22 22.73 -3.89
N LYS A 217 12.50 22.70 -4.30
CA LYS A 217 13.54 21.91 -3.62
C LYS A 217 13.79 22.41 -2.19
N GLU A 218 13.87 21.49 -1.24
CA GLU A 218 14.12 21.84 0.16
C GLU A 218 15.62 22.00 0.47
N PRO A 219 16.05 23.14 1.06
CA PRO A 219 17.45 23.34 1.42
C PRO A 219 17.89 22.35 2.53
N GLY A 220 19.10 21.81 2.39
CA GLY A 220 19.68 20.85 3.35
C GLY A 220 19.25 19.39 3.15
N SER A 221 18.34 19.09 2.21
CA SER A 221 18.02 17.72 1.80
C SER A 221 19.02 17.22 0.76
N PHE A 222 19.53 15.99 0.89
CA PHE A 222 20.52 15.39 -0.02
C PHE A 222 20.08 15.36 -1.49
N ASN A 223 18.76 15.25 -1.75
CA ASN A 223 18.18 15.26 -3.09
C ASN A 223 17.14 16.38 -3.31
N GLY A 224 16.92 17.25 -2.32
CA GLY A 224 15.89 18.31 -2.38
C GLY A 224 14.44 17.84 -2.27
N SER A 225 14.16 16.53 -2.28
CA SER A 225 12.79 15.97 -2.35
C SER A 225 12.36 15.16 -1.11
N TYR A 226 13.26 14.87 -0.17
CA TYR A 226 12.97 13.99 0.97
C TYR A 226 11.77 14.43 1.84
N GLY A 227 11.63 15.71 2.17
CA GLY A 227 10.49 16.16 2.97
C GLY A 227 9.20 16.25 2.15
N TRP A 228 9.26 16.37 0.81
CA TRP A 228 8.10 16.14 -0.05
C TRP A 228 7.64 14.69 0.03
N ALA A 229 8.56 13.72 -0.01
CA ALA A 229 8.24 12.31 0.19
C ALA A 229 7.59 12.05 1.57
N GLN A 230 8.06 12.71 2.65
CA GLN A 230 7.38 12.61 3.96
C GLN A 230 5.99 13.25 3.95
N ARG A 231 5.81 14.45 3.36
CA ARG A 231 4.50 15.11 3.24
C ARG A 231 3.50 14.25 2.46
N LEU A 232 3.92 13.68 1.33
CA LEU A 232 3.12 12.76 0.52
C LEU A 232 2.74 11.50 1.30
N LYS A 233 3.68 10.91 2.05
CA LYS A 233 3.41 9.74 2.92
C LYS A 233 2.34 10.03 3.98
N TYR A 234 2.36 11.22 4.60
CA TYR A 234 1.29 11.65 5.52
C TYR A 234 -0.02 11.95 4.79
N LYS A 235 0.02 12.68 3.66
CA LYS A 235 -1.17 12.96 2.84
C LYS A 235 -1.87 11.68 2.38
N MET A 236 -1.13 10.69 1.84
CA MET A 236 -1.70 9.40 1.42
C MET A 236 -2.22 8.56 2.59
N ASN A 237 -1.74 8.78 3.82
CA ASN A 237 -2.35 8.19 5.01
C ASN A 237 -3.69 8.88 5.35
N ASN A 238 -3.74 10.20 5.29
CA ASN A 238 -4.96 10.98 5.55
C ASN A 238 -6.02 10.77 4.45
N PHE A 239 -5.61 10.65 3.18
CA PHE A 239 -6.48 10.36 2.03
C PHE A 239 -7.19 9.01 2.20
N ARG A 240 -6.45 7.96 2.57
CA ARG A 240 -7.03 6.67 2.97
C ARG A 240 -7.95 6.76 4.19
N SER A 241 -7.65 7.62 5.16
CA SER A 241 -8.57 7.85 6.28
C SER A 241 -9.88 8.52 5.85
N LYS A 242 -9.84 9.51 4.92
CA LYS A 242 -11.05 10.10 4.32
C LYS A 242 -11.86 9.06 3.55
N LEU A 243 -11.24 8.31 2.63
CA LEU A 243 -11.91 7.24 1.85
C LEU A 243 -12.58 6.16 2.73
N ARG A 244 -11.98 5.85 3.88
CA ARG A 244 -12.54 4.92 4.87
C ARG A 244 -13.78 5.48 5.57
N GLY A 245 -13.81 6.77 5.85
CA GLY A 245 -15.00 7.47 6.36
C GLY A 245 -16.14 7.43 5.33
N LEU A 246 -15.81 7.54 4.04
CA LEU A 246 -16.74 7.39 2.91
C LEU A 246 -17.11 5.92 2.60
N GLY A 247 -16.70 4.94 3.43
CA GLY A 247 -17.10 3.54 3.29
C GLY A 247 -16.37 2.72 2.22
N CYS A 248 -15.36 3.27 1.52
CA CYS A 248 -14.61 2.59 0.45
C CYS A 248 -14.12 1.17 0.87
N PRO A 249 -14.60 0.07 0.23
CA PRO A 249 -14.31 -1.30 0.68
C PRO A 249 -12.82 -1.64 0.74
N GLU A 250 -12.05 -1.27 -0.30
CA GLU A 250 -10.61 -1.50 -0.45
C GLU A 250 -9.80 -1.04 0.78
N VAL A 251 -10.13 0.15 1.29
CA VAL A 251 -9.43 0.77 2.43
C VAL A 251 -10.08 0.36 3.75
N LYS A 252 -11.40 0.10 3.75
CA LYS A 252 -12.17 -0.36 4.92
C LYS A 252 -11.72 -1.74 5.37
N VAL A 253 -11.50 -2.70 4.46
CA VAL A 253 -11.07 -4.08 4.82
C VAL A 253 -9.78 -4.11 5.64
N ASN A 254 -8.87 -3.17 5.38
CA ASN A 254 -7.59 -3.00 6.10
C ASN A 254 -7.73 -2.23 7.45
N SER A 255 -8.95 -1.89 7.87
CA SER A 255 -9.22 -1.12 9.10
C SER A 255 -9.42 -1.97 10.33
N HIS A 256 -9.98 -3.17 10.16
CA HIS A 256 -10.57 -3.96 11.24
C HIS A 256 -9.48 -4.46 12.19
N LYS A 257 -9.20 -3.66 13.23
CA LYS A 257 -8.31 -4.01 14.35
C LYS A 257 -9.09 -4.54 15.56
N ARG A 258 -10.41 -4.31 15.59
CA ARG A 258 -11.38 -4.79 16.59
C ARG A 258 -12.75 -4.95 15.90
N LYS A 259 -13.58 -5.85 16.44
CA LYS A 259 -14.94 -6.15 15.97
C LYS A 259 -15.89 -4.95 16.15
N GLN A 260 -16.71 -4.63 15.14
CA GLN A 260 -17.96 -3.89 15.37
C GLN A 260 -19.06 -4.86 15.79
N PRO A 261 -20.02 -4.49 16.67
CA PRO A 261 -21.04 -5.42 17.16
C PRO A 261 -21.88 -6.09 16.06
N HIS A 262 -22.10 -5.38 14.94
CA HIS A 262 -22.89 -5.83 13.79
C HIS A 262 -22.09 -6.56 12.70
N ASP A 263 -20.74 -6.61 12.77
CA ASP A 263 -19.95 -7.34 11.77
C ASP A 263 -20.15 -8.86 11.96
N GLN A 264 -20.73 -9.52 10.95
CA GLN A 264 -20.93 -10.99 10.91
C GLN A 264 -19.61 -11.77 10.85
N TYR A 265 -18.50 -11.13 10.46
CA TYR A 265 -17.24 -11.80 10.14
C TYR A 265 -16.10 -11.47 11.15
N PRO A 266 -15.25 -12.45 11.55
CA PRO A 266 -14.13 -12.19 12.43
C PRO A 266 -13.06 -11.31 11.77
N ALA A 267 -12.78 -10.16 12.38
CA ALA A 267 -11.78 -9.17 11.92
C ALA A 267 -10.35 -9.70 11.66
N ASN A 268 -10.02 -10.91 12.14
CA ASN A 268 -8.70 -11.52 11.99
C ASN A 268 -8.59 -12.53 10.84
N ASN A 269 -9.70 -12.93 10.20
CA ASN A 269 -9.70 -14.04 9.24
C ASN A 269 -9.50 -13.58 7.78
N LEU A 270 -9.76 -12.29 7.48
CA LEU A 270 -9.54 -11.75 6.14
C LEU A 270 -8.06 -11.63 5.85
N LYS A 271 -7.60 -12.34 4.82
CA LYS A 271 -6.25 -12.19 4.26
C LYS A 271 -6.06 -10.73 3.84
N LYS A 272 -4.85 -10.21 4.06
CA LYS A 272 -4.50 -8.84 3.63
C LYS A 272 -4.08 -8.84 2.16
N PRO A 273 -4.39 -7.77 1.41
CA PRO A 273 -3.88 -7.61 0.05
C PRO A 273 -2.35 -7.75 0.02
N LYS A 274 -1.84 -8.47 -0.98
CA LYS A 274 -0.45 -8.32 -1.40
C LYS A 274 -0.29 -6.91 -1.97
N LYS A 275 0.88 -6.28 -1.80
CA LYS A 275 1.08 -4.87 -2.23
C LYS A 275 0.85 -4.60 -3.72
N ALA A 276 0.93 -5.63 -4.55
CA ALA A 276 0.75 -5.54 -6.00
C ALA A 276 -0.68 -5.93 -6.46
N GLU A 277 -1.57 -6.30 -5.52
CA GLU A 277 -3.01 -6.43 -5.78
C GLU A 277 -3.61 -5.02 -5.69
N VAL A 278 -3.61 -4.31 -6.81
CA VAL A 278 -4.09 -2.92 -6.90
C VAL A 278 -5.61 -2.83 -6.86
N ASN A 279 -6.35 -3.89 -7.21
CA ASN A 279 -7.82 -3.95 -7.09
C ASN A 279 -8.22 -5.14 -6.22
N TYR A 280 -7.90 -5.09 -4.92
CA TYR A 280 -8.15 -6.20 -3.99
C TYR A 280 -9.64 -6.45 -3.69
N LEU A 281 -10.35 -5.35 -3.43
CA LEU A 281 -11.78 -5.29 -3.09
C LEU A 281 -12.32 -3.94 -3.60
N PRO A 282 -12.46 -3.76 -4.92
CA PRO A 282 -12.95 -2.51 -5.51
C PRO A 282 -14.44 -2.29 -5.16
N PRO A 283 -14.92 -1.04 -5.12
CA PRO A 283 -16.35 -0.76 -5.03
C PRO A 283 -17.09 -1.24 -6.29
N HIS A 284 -18.42 -1.37 -6.21
CA HIS A 284 -19.24 -1.52 -7.42
C HIS A 284 -19.18 -0.24 -8.28
N ALA A 285 -19.43 -0.39 -9.58
CA ALA A 285 -19.56 0.74 -10.49
C ALA A 285 -20.74 1.65 -10.09
N GLN A 286 -20.70 2.91 -10.53
CA GLN A 286 -21.74 3.88 -10.20
C GLN A 286 -23.10 3.41 -10.73
N GLY A 287 -24.11 3.36 -9.87
CA GLY A 287 -25.46 2.86 -10.19
C GLY A 287 -25.63 1.33 -10.09
N GLU A 288 -24.54 0.56 -9.99
CA GLU A 288 -24.62 -0.89 -9.83
C GLU A 288 -24.88 -1.30 -8.37
N THR A 289 -25.74 -2.30 -8.20
CA THR A 289 -26.06 -2.92 -6.89
C THR A 289 -25.70 -4.40 -6.91
N THR A 290 -25.55 -5.02 -5.73
CA THR A 290 -25.33 -6.47 -5.62
C THR A 290 -26.40 -7.28 -6.36
N ALA A 291 -27.66 -6.86 -6.32
CA ALA A 291 -28.77 -7.49 -7.04
C ALA A 291 -28.66 -7.33 -8.57
N SER A 292 -28.23 -6.16 -9.06
CA SER A 292 -27.99 -5.93 -10.49
C SER A 292 -26.83 -6.79 -11.01
N LEU A 293 -25.72 -6.84 -10.26
CA LEU A 293 -24.56 -7.66 -10.61
C LEU A 293 -24.84 -9.17 -10.51
N GLU A 294 -25.74 -9.60 -9.61
CA GLU A 294 -26.19 -10.99 -9.55
C GLU A 294 -27.06 -11.37 -10.76
N LYS A 295 -27.89 -10.46 -11.28
CA LYS A 295 -28.61 -10.65 -12.55
C LYS A 295 -27.64 -10.81 -13.71
N GLU A 296 -26.63 -9.96 -13.80
CA GLU A 296 -25.55 -10.06 -14.79
C GLU A 296 -24.77 -11.39 -14.70
N ARG A 297 -24.56 -11.92 -13.50
CA ARG A 297 -23.97 -13.25 -13.28
C ARG A 297 -24.87 -14.37 -13.79
N VAL A 298 -26.19 -14.30 -13.57
CA VAL A 298 -27.13 -15.29 -14.10
C VAL A 298 -27.13 -15.27 -15.64
N GLU A 299 -27.14 -14.08 -16.25
CA GLU A 299 -27.04 -13.94 -17.70
C GLU A 299 -25.70 -14.47 -18.25
N LEU A 300 -24.58 -14.20 -17.56
CA LEU A 300 -23.25 -14.74 -17.90
C LEU A 300 -23.25 -16.28 -18.05
N LEU A 301 -23.96 -17.01 -17.19
CA LEU A 301 -24.09 -18.47 -17.31
C LEU A 301 -24.76 -18.88 -18.63
N THR A 302 -25.76 -18.13 -19.09
CA THR A 302 -26.43 -18.40 -20.37
C THR A 302 -25.57 -18.00 -21.58
N GLU A 303 -24.77 -16.94 -21.46
CA GLU A 303 -23.83 -16.53 -22.52
C GLU A 303 -22.69 -17.54 -22.72
N MET A 304 -22.23 -18.19 -21.66
CA MET A 304 -21.23 -19.27 -21.75
C MET A 304 -21.70 -20.50 -22.54
N MET A 305 -23.02 -20.72 -22.65
CA MET A 305 -23.57 -21.87 -23.38
C MET A 305 -23.70 -21.61 -24.89
N LYS A 306 -23.53 -20.35 -25.33
CA LYS A 306 -23.61 -19.95 -26.74
C LYS A 306 -22.24 -20.09 -27.41
N ARG A 307 -22.25 -20.43 -28.70
CA ARG A 307 -21.03 -20.47 -29.51
C ARG A 307 -20.50 -19.06 -29.74
N ASP A 308 -19.18 -18.93 -29.81
CA ASP A 308 -18.43 -17.72 -30.17
C ASP A 308 -18.65 -16.46 -29.32
N ASN A 309 -19.37 -16.56 -28.20
CA ASN A 309 -19.67 -15.44 -27.29
C ASN A 309 -18.53 -15.06 -26.32
N GLY A 310 -17.27 -15.37 -26.65
CA GLY A 310 -16.10 -15.11 -25.79
C GLY A 310 -15.96 -13.63 -25.39
N ASN A 311 -16.25 -12.70 -26.31
CA ASN A 311 -16.22 -11.26 -26.04
C ASN A 311 -17.32 -10.82 -25.06
N VAL A 312 -18.55 -11.34 -25.21
CA VAL A 312 -19.69 -11.04 -24.32
C VAL A 312 -19.42 -11.62 -22.92
N VAL A 313 -18.89 -12.84 -22.84
CA VAL A 313 -18.43 -13.46 -21.60
C VAL A 313 -17.35 -12.60 -20.92
N ALA A 314 -16.37 -12.09 -21.67
CA ALA A 314 -15.34 -11.21 -21.13
C ALA A 314 -15.88 -9.87 -20.61
N GLN A 315 -16.84 -9.26 -21.31
CA GLN A 315 -17.53 -8.03 -20.88
C GLN A 315 -18.35 -8.26 -19.61
N LYS A 316 -19.19 -9.30 -19.55
CA LYS A 316 -19.96 -9.63 -18.34
C LYS A 316 -19.05 -10.02 -17.16
N MET A 317 -17.94 -10.72 -17.42
CA MET A 317 -16.91 -11.00 -16.41
C MET A 317 -16.23 -9.72 -15.88
N ALA A 318 -16.00 -8.71 -16.72
CA ALA A 318 -15.48 -7.42 -16.28
C ALA A 318 -16.51 -6.67 -15.42
N LYS A 319 -17.78 -6.61 -15.87
CA LYS A 319 -18.88 -5.95 -15.15
C LYS A 319 -19.08 -6.54 -13.75
N THR A 320 -19.03 -7.87 -13.62
CA THR A 320 -19.24 -8.61 -12.36
C THR A 320 -18.00 -8.73 -11.47
N PHE A 321 -16.85 -8.13 -11.83
CA PHE A 321 -15.58 -8.30 -11.11
C PHE A 321 -15.64 -7.87 -9.64
N SER A 322 -16.31 -6.76 -9.33
CA SER A 322 -16.43 -6.25 -7.95
C SER A 322 -17.21 -7.21 -7.04
N LEU A 323 -18.38 -7.70 -7.50
CA LEU A 323 -19.18 -8.72 -6.80
C LEU A 323 -18.38 -10.01 -6.56
N ARG A 324 -17.73 -10.53 -7.61
CA ARG A 324 -16.93 -11.76 -7.51
C ARG A 324 -15.75 -11.62 -6.54
N ARG A 325 -15.07 -10.48 -6.51
CA ARG A 325 -14.03 -10.21 -5.50
C ARG A 325 -14.60 -10.07 -4.10
N GLU A 326 -15.79 -9.50 -3.95
CA GLU A 326 -16.46 -9.42 -2.65
C GLU A 326 -16.75 -10.81 -2.06
N GLU A 327 -17.36 -11.70 -2.83
CA GLU A 327 -17.61 -13.10 -2.45
C GLU A 327 -16.30 -13.82 -2.08
N ILE A 328 -15.32 -13.83 -2.99
CA ILE A 328 -14.06 -14.57 -2.79
C ILE A 328 -13.24 -14.02 -1.60
N VAL A 329 -13.27 -12.71 -1.33
CA VAL A 329 -12.56 -12.13 -0.18
C VAL A 329 -13.29 -12.40 1.13
N LYS A 330 -14.61 -12.21 1.17
CA LYS A 330 -15.38 -12.21 2.43
C LYS A 330 -15.88 -13.59 2.85
N GLU A 331 -16.40 -14.36 1.91
CA GLU A 331 -17.05 -15.64 2.16
C GLU A 331 -16.04 -16.79 2.15
N VAL A 332 -14.94 -16.65 1.38
CA VAL A 332 -13.89 -17.66 1.22
C VAL A 332 -14.49 -19.03 0.86
N PRO A 333 -15.24 -19.13 -0.26
CA PRO A 333 -15.95 -20.35 -0.64
C PRO A 333 -14.97 -21.48 -0.99
N ALA A 334 -15.44 -22.72 -0.84
CA ALA A 334 -14.72 -23.89 -1.33
C ALA A 334 -14.50 -23.79 -2.86
N ILE A 335 -13.37 -24.30 -3.35
CA ILE A 335 -12.99 -24.17 -4.76
C ILE A 335 -14.04 -24.80 -5.70
N SER A 336 -14.60 -25.95 -5.32
CA SER A 336 -15.66 -26.63 -6.07
C SER A 336 -16.97 -25.83 -6.15
N ASP A 337 -17.31 -25.05 -5.12
CA ASP A 337 -18.49 -24.17 -5.12
C ASP A 337 -18.22 -22.87 -5.88
N CYS A 338 -16.98 -22.35 -5.82
CA CYS A 338 -16.55 -21.25 -6.67
C CYS A 338 -16.62 -21.62 -8.16
N MET A 339 -16.22 -22.85 -8.54
CA MET A 339 -16.36 -23.36 -9.91
C MET A 339 -17.81 -23.47 -10.36
N LYS A 340 -18.74 -23.91 -9.50
CA LYS A 340 -20.17 -23.93 -9.82
C LYS A 340 -20.76 -22.53 -9.99
N ARG A 341 -20.34 -21.56 -9.16
CA ARG A 341 -20.91 -20.20 -9.13
C ARG A 341 -20.32 -19.28 -10.21
N TRP A 342 -19.04 -19.46 -10.54
CA TRP A 342 -18.29 -18.65 -11.51
C TRP A 342 -17.52 -19.51 -12.54
N PRO A 343 -18.17 -20.41 -13.30
CA PRO A 343 -17.47 -21.32 -14.22
C PRO A 343 -16.61 -20.60 -15.28
N ALA A 344 -17.03 -19.41 -15.73
CA ALA A 344 -16.24 -18.57 -16.65
C ALA A 344 -14.83 -18.25 -16.11
N LEU A 345 -14.69 -18.07 -14.79
CA LEU A 345 -13.42 -17.73 -14.13
C LEU A 345 -12.33 -18.79 -14.35
N PHE A 346 -12.72 -20.04 -14.60
CA PHE A 346 -11.81 -21.18 -14.72
C PHE A 346 -11.44 -21.48 -16.18
N THR A 347 -11.73 -20.55 -17.11
CA THR A 347 -11.20 -20.57 -18.47
C THR A 347 -9.86 -19.84 -18.55
N GLU A 348 -8.94 -20.32 -19.39
CA GLU A 348 -7.60 -19.73 -19.55
C GLU A 348 -7.63 -18.21 -19.84
N ALA A 349 -8.51 -17.79 -20.75
CA ALA A 349 -8.68 -16.38 -21.10
C ALA A 349 -9.15 -15.52 -19.90
N GLN A 350 -10.11 -16.00 -19.09
CA GLN A 350 -10.59 -15.24 -17.94
C GLN A 350 -9.64 -15.31 -16.74
N ILE A 351 -8.81 -16.35 -16.59
CA ILE A 351 -7.74 -16.38 -15.57
C ILE A 351 -6.72 -15.27 -15.86
N ASN A 352 -6.34 -15.09 -17.14
CA ASN A 352 -5.47 -14.00 -17.57
C ASN A 352 -6.09 -12.62 -17.31
N GLU A 353 -7.33 -12.39 -17.77
CA GLU A 353 -7.99 -11.09 -17.60
C GLU A 353 -8.34 -10.79 -16.14
N GLU A 354 -8.73 -11.77 -15.32
CA GLU A 354 -8.96 -11.55 -13.89
C GLU A 354 -7.67 -11.20 -13.14
N PHE A 355 -6.57 -11.91 -13.43
CA PHE A 355 -5.26 -11.57 -12.86
C PHE A 355 -4.83 -10.14 -13.26
N LYS A 356 -5.07 -9.77 -14.52
CA LYS A 356 -4.83 -8.41 -15.04
C LYS A 356 -5.73 -7.37 -14.38
N ARG A 357 -7.02 -7.65 -14.13
CA ARG A 357 -7.90 -6.78 -13.33
C ARG A 357 -7.38 -6.61 -11.90
N ILE A 358 -6.84 -7.65 -11.26
CA ILE A 358 -6.33 -7.58 -9.88
C ILE A 358 -4.98 -6.83 -9.77
N THR A 359 -4.09 -6.97 -10.78
CA THR A 359 -2.67 -6.57 -10.68
C THR A 359 -2.19 -5.57 -11.73
N THR A 360 -2.99 -5.27 -12.77
CA THR A 360 -2.63 -4.55 -14.01
C THR A 360 -1.50 -5.20 -14.83
N VAL A 361 -1.15 -6.45 -14.55
CA VAL A 361 -0.12 -7.22 -15.27
C VAL A 361 -0.75 -8.28 -16.17
N SER A 362 -0.27 -8.39 -17.42
CA SER A 362 -0.65 -9.46 -18.34
C SER A 362 0.06 -10.74 -17.90
N LEU A 363 -0.69 -11.77 -17.51
CA LEU A 363 -0.17 -12.93 -16.78
C LEU A 363 0.85 -13.74 -17.59
N GLU A 364 0.39 -14.51 -18.58
CA GLU A 364 1.25 -15.46 -19.30
C GLU A 364 2.38 -14.77 -20.07
N SER A 365 2.07 -13.70 -20.82
CA SER A 365 3.07 -13.02 -21.64
C SER A 365 4.17 -12.35 -20.82
N THR A 366 3.86 -11.79 -19.65
CA THR A 366 4.91 -11.27 -18.75
C THR A 366 5.70 -12.42 -18.12
N PHE A 367 5.01 -13.45 -17.61
CA PHE A 367 5.63 -14.60 -16.93
C PHE A 367 6.65 -15.32 -17.82
N LEU A 368 6.25 -15.69 -19.04
CA LEU A 368 7.08 -16.45 -19.96
C LEU A 368 8.25 -15.61 -20.49
N ALA A 369 8.01 -14.35 -20.88
CA ALA A 369 9.09 -13.47 -21.35
C ALA A 369 10.16 -13.21 -20.27
N LYS A 370 9.74 -13.04 -19.01
CA LYS A 370 10.66 -12.85 -17.88
C LYS A 370 11.35 -14.15 -17.44
N LEU A 371 10.67 -15.29 -17.56
CA LEU A 371 11.28 -16.61 -17.39
C LEU A 371 12.39 -16.83 -18.43
N ASP A 372 12.13 -16.54 -19.70
CA ASP A 372 13.12 -16.64 -20.77
C ASP A 372 14.33 -15.71 -20.51
N GLN A 373 14.08 -14.45 -20.10
CA GLN A 373 15.14 -13.50 -19.71
C GLN A 373 16.01 -13.99 -18.52
N CYS A 374 15.42 -14.69 -17.54
CA CYS A 374 16.17 -15.18 -16.38
C CYS A 374 16.85 -16.55 -16.61
N THR A 375 16.38 -17.31 -17.60
CA THR A 375 16.80 -18.71 -17.86
C THR A 375 18.31 -18.84 -18.10
N PRO A 376 18.98 -18.05 -18.97
CA PRO A 376 20.43 -18.20 -19.17
C PRO A 376 21.23 -18.06 -17.87
N LYS A 377 20.92 -17.04 -17.06
CA LYS A 377 21.60 -16.80 -15.78
C LYS A 377 21.31 -17.90 -14.77
N LEU A 378 20.07 -18.40 -14.72
CA LEU A 378 19.71 -19.54 -13.88
C LEU A 378 20.47 -20.80 -14.31
N MET A 379 20.60 -21.07 -15.61
CA MET A 379 21.35 -22.21 -16.13
C MET A 379 22.83 -22.17 -15.76
N THR A 380 23.46 -20.98 -15.75
CA THR A 380 24.84 -20.79 -15.25
C THR A 380 24.93 -20.99 -13.73
N LEU A 381 24.04 -20.38 -12.94
CA LEU A 381 24.05 -20.49 -11.47
C LEU A 381 23.78 -21.92 -10.98
N THR A 382 23.06 -22.71 -11.77
CA THR A 382 22.78 -24.13 -11.46
C THR A 382 23.94 -25.05 -11.85
N GLN A 383 24.85 -24.65 -12.75
CA GLN A 383 26.10 -25.39 -13.01
C GLN A 383 27.09 -25.31 -11.83
N SER A 384 27.14 -24.18 -11.11
CA SER A 384 28.04 -24.01 -9.95
C SER A 384 27.55 -24.67 -8.65
N LYS A 385 26.37 -25.31 -8.68
CA LYS A 385 25.81 -26.04 -7.53
C LYS A 385 26.40 -27.47 -7.45
N GLY A 386 27.20 -27.72 -6.42
CA GLY A 386 27.68 -29.06 -6.08
C GLY A 386 26.74 -29.85 -5.14
N GLY A 387 27.17 -31.07 -4.79
CA GLY A 387 26.47 -31.96 -3.85
C GLY A 387 25.17 -32.55 -4.41
N ALA A 388 24.32 -33.09 -3.53
CA ALA A 388 23.07 -33.77 -3.91
C ALA A 388 22.12 -32.89 -4.75
N ALA A 389 22.05 -31.58 -4.46
CA ALA A 389 21.27 -30.63 -5.26
C ALA A 389 21.84 -30.45 -6.68
N GLY A 390 23.17 -30.47 -6.83
CA GLY A 390 23.85 -30.44 -8.14
C GLY A 390 23.57 -31.69 -8.98
N LEU A 391 23.57 -32.88 -8.35
CA LEU A 391 23.21 -34.14 -9.01
C LEU A 391 21.76 -34.13 -9.50
N LYS A 392 20.80 -33.70 -8.66
CA LYS A 392 19.39 -33.51 -9.09
C LYS A 392 19.28 -32.54 -10.26
N ILE A 393 19.93 -31.38 -10.18
CA ILE A 393 19.95 -30.37 -11.27
C ILE A 393 20.53 -30.96 -12.56
N ARG A 394 21.58 -31.79 -12.49
CA ARG A 394 22.15 -32.44 -13.67
C ARG A 394 21.15 -33.38 -14.33
N HIS A 395 20.53 -34.27 -13.55
CA HIS A 395 19.50 -35.18 -14.06
C HIS A 395 18.31 -34.45 -14.69
N ILE A 396 17.83 -33.36 -14.08
CA ILE A 396 16.78 -32.49 -14.64
C ILE A 396 17.22 -31.85 -15.97
N LYS A 397 18.50 -31.51 -16.12
CA LYS A 397 19.06 -30.97 -17.39
C LYS A 397 19.29 -32.03 -18.46
N ASP A 398 19.58 -33.27 -18.07
CA ASP A 398 19.79 -34.37 -19.01
C ASP A 398 18.49 -34.66 -19.81
N MET A 399 17.30 -34.29 -19.28
CA MET A 399 16.03 -34.29 -20.03
C MET A 399 16.01 -33.38 -21.27
N LEU A 400 16.96 -32.43 -21.42
CA LEU A 400 17.14 -31.64 -22.66
C LEU A 400 17.76 -32.44 -23.82
N LEU A 401 18.33 -33.62 -23.53
CA LEU A 401 18.86 -34.52 -24.53
C LEU A 401 17.75 -35.33 -25.23
N GLU A 402 16.59 -35.43 -24.59
CA GLU A 402 15.40 -36.14 -25.07
C GLU A 402 14.47 -35.22 -25.87
N ASP A 403 14.19 -34.02 -25.35
CA ASP A 403 13.45 -32.97 -26.04
C ASP A 403 14.01 -31.57 -25.73
N ASN A 404 14.15 -30.74 -26.77
CA ASN A 404 14.69 -29.38 -26.73
C ASN A 404 13.71 -28.31 -27.25
N THR A 405 12.40 -28.59 -27.20
CA THR A 405 11.34 -27.57 -27.38
C THR A 405 11.54 -26.36 -26.45
N VAL A 406 10.86 -25.24 -26.77
CA VAL A 406 10.91 -24.03 -25.94
C VAL A 406 10.24 -24.30 -24.59
N GLU A 407 9.15 -25.05 -24.62
CA GLU A 407 8.29 -25.46 -23.50
C GLU A 407 9.08 -26.34 -22.54
N ARG A 408 9.78 -27.36 -23.05
CA ARG A 408 10.65 -28.25 -22.25
C ARG A 408 11.83 -27.50 -21.64
N ARG A 409 12.45 -26.56 -22.37
CA ARG A 409 13.50 -25.68 -21.82
C ARG A 409 13.00 -24.82 -20.66
N ARG A 410 11.79 -24.26 -20.78
CA ARG A 410 11.14 -23.47 -19.71
C ARG A 410 10.75 -24.35 -18.52
N GLU A 411 10.24 -25.56 -18.74
CA GLU A 411 9.96 -26.53 -17.66
C GLU A 411 11.23 -26.85 -16.87
N ILE A 412 12.32 -27.18 -17.57
CA ILE A 412 13.60 -27.56 -16.99
C ILE A 412 14.23 -26.38 -16.24
N ALA A 413 14.05 -25.15 -16.74
CA ALA A 413 14.39 -23.93 -15.98
C ALA A 413 13.60 -23.84 -14.66
N ILE A 414 12.28 -24.06 -14.68
CA ILE A 414 11.45 -24.02 -13.47
C ILE A 414 11.82 -25.12 -12.48
N ARG A 415 12.02 -26.36 -12.92
CA ARG A 415 12.47 -27.47 -12.05
C ARG A 415 13.83 -27.19 -11.42
N CYS A 416 14.79 -26.69 -12.22
CA CYS A 416 16.10 -26.27 -11.72
C CYS A 416 16.01 -25.11 -10.73
N LEU A 417 15.09 -24.16 -10.90
CA LEU A 417 14.84 -23.04 -9.97
C LEU A 417 14.43 -23.56 -8.59
N ILE A 418 13.47 -24.48 -8.52
CA ILE A 418 12.96 -25.06 -7.27
C ILE A 418 14.10 -25.72 -6.48
N VAL A 419 14.87 -26.61 -7.14
CA VAL A 419 16.01 -27.31 -6.52
C VAL A 419 17.13 -26.32 -6.13
N TYR A 420 17.41 -25.30 -6.94
CA TYR A 420 18.41 -24.27 -6.63
C TYR A 420 18.07 -23.48 -5.36
N LEU A 421 16.79 -23.15 -5.17
CA LEU A 421 16.27 -22.46 -3.99
C LEU A 421 16.27 -23.35 -2.74
N GLY A 422 16.51 -24.66 -2.90
CA GLY A 422 16.50 -25.65 -1.82
C GLY A 422 15.10 -26.10 -1.43
N GLU A 423 14.18 -26.08 -2.39
CA GLU A 423 12.82 -26.59 -2.29
C GLU A 423 12.71 -27.89 -3.13
N LYS A 424 11.62 -28.64 -3.00
CA LYS A 424 11.41 -29.93 -3.69
C LYS A 424 10.55 -29.74 -4.94
N GLU A 425 10.95 -30.30 -6.08
CA GLU A 425 10.11 -30.26 -7.28
C GLU A 425 8.83 -31.07 -7.08
N GLU A 426 8.93 -32.15 -6.29
CA GLU A 426 7.85 -33.04 -5.88
C GLU A 426 6.76 -32.33 -5.05
N ASP A 427 7.08 -31.16 -4.47
CA ASP A 427 6.10 -30.32 -3.76
C ASP A 427 5.18 -29.57 -4.74
N LEU A 428 5.59 -29.30 -5.98
CA LEU A 428 4.78 -28.62 -7.01
C LEU A 428 4.27 -29.59 -8.08
N PHE A 429 5.18 -30.37 -8.66
CA PHE A 429 4.92 -31.29 -9.77
C PHE A 429 4.71 -32.70 -9.24
N LYS A 430 3.75 -33.42 -9.84
CA LYS A 430 3.62 -34.86 -9.65
C LYS A 430 3.29 -35.50 -11.00
N GLN A 431 4.02 -36.54 -11.35
CA GLN A 431 3.81 -37.31 -12.57
C GLN A 431 2.81 -38.43 -12.31
N TYR A 432 1.95 -38.70 -13.29
CA TYR A 432 0.96 -39.76 -13.28
C TYR A 432 1.00 -40.49 -14.63
N SER A 433 0.70 -41.78 -14.61
CA SER A 433 0.70 -42.66 -15.78
C SER A 433 -0.47 -42.30 -16.72
N ASP A 434 -1.63 -42.06 -16.14
CA ASP A 434 -2.89 -41.80 -16.83
C ASP A 434 -3.81 -40.88 -15.98
N VAL A 435 -5.05 -40.72 -16.44
CA VAL A 435 -6.07 -39.89 -15.79
C VAL A 435 -6.70 -40.59 -14.58
N GLU A 436 -6.70 -41.92 -14.54
CA GLU A 436 -7.35 -42.76 -13.52
C GLU A 436 -6.50 -42.78 -12.24
N GLU A 437 -5.18 -42.89 -12.38
CA GLU A 437 -4.20 -42.72 -11.28
C GLU A 437 -4.31 -41.31 -10.67
N LEU A 438 -4.47 -40.28 -11.51
CA LEU A 438 -4.70 -38.91 -11.05
C LEU A 438 -6.02 -38.80 -10.28
N ASP A 439 -7.11 -39.36 -10.80
CA ASP A 439 -8.45 -39.28 -10.19
C ASP A 439 -8.52 -40.01 -8.84
N ALA A 440 -7.82 -41.14 -8.68
CA ALA A 440 -7.70 -41.83 -7.39
C ALA A 440 -6.98 -40.97 -6.33
N ASP A 441 -5.95 -40.21 -6.73
CA ASP A 441 -5.12 -39.41 -5.83
C ASP A 441 -5.60 -37.96 -5.62
N LEU A 442 -6.61 -37.50 -6.36
CA LEU A 442 -7.13 -36.12 -6.33
C LEU A 442 -7.39 -35.63 -4.90
N ALA A 443 -8.15 -36.39 -4.11
CA ALA A 443 -8.65 -35.97 -2.80
C ALA A 443 -7.53 -35.61 -1.79
N ILE A 444 -6.30 -36.06 -2.02
CA ILE A 444 -5.13 -35.80 -1.17
C ILE A 444 -4.34 -34.56 -1.68
N GLN A 445 -4.57 -34.09 -2.91
CA GLN A 445 -3.83 -32.99 -3.50
C GLN A 445 -4.38 -31.61 -3.09
N VAL A 446 -3.58 -30.85 -2.34
CA VAL A 446 -3.92 -29.49 -1.90
C VAL A 446 -3.66 -28.45 -3.01
N MET A 447 -2.49 -28.50 -3.65
CA MET A 447 -2.12 -27.62 -4.77
C MET A 447 -0.96 -28.26 -5.54
N LYS A 448 -1.22 -28.73 -6.77
CA LYS A 448 -0.26 -29.45 -7.62
C LYS A 448 -0.44 -29.10 -9.09
N ILE A 449 0.63 -29.33 -9.85
CA ILE A 449 0.60 -29.45 -11.30
C ILE A 449 0.85 -30.95 -11.60
N ALA A 450 -0.22 -31.65 -11.95
CA ALA A 450 -0.21 -33.06 -12.31
C ALA A 450 0.20 -33.20 -13.78
N ILE A 451 1.25 -33.96 -14.08
CA ILE A 451 1.78 -34.15 -15.44
C ILE A 451 1.41 -35.57 -15.88
N ILE A 452 0.71 -35.69 -17.00
CA ILE A 452 0.29 -36.97 -17.58
C ILE A 452 1.02 -37.16 -18.90
N GLY A 453 1.66 -38.32 -19.07
CA GLY A 453 2.38 -38.66 -20.30
C GLY A 453 3.57 -37.71 -20.60
N ASP A 454 3.59 -37.18 -21.80
CA ASP A 454 4.73 -36.53 -22.47
C ASP A 454 4.86 -35.01 -22.23
N GLY A 455 3.98 -34.39 -21.45
CA GLY A 455 4.12 -32.98 -21.06
C GLY A 455 2.83 -32.21 -20.82
N ARG A 456 1.66 -32.82 -21.08
CA ARG A 456 0.38 -32.20 -20.75
C ARG A 456 0.17 -32.20 -19.24
N ALA A 457 -0.12 -31.02 -18.71
CA ALA A 457 -0.31 -30.80 -17.30
C ALA A 457 -1.76 -30.41 -16.96
N THR A 458 -2.13 -30.69 -15.71
CA THR A 458 -3.41 -30.39 -15.09
C THR A 458 -3.17 -29.66 -13.78
N ILE A 459 -3.75 -28.48 -13.62
CA ILE A 459 -3.72 -27.74 -12.35
C ILE A 459 -4.76 -28.36 -11.42
N VAL A 460 -4.32 -28.83 -10.26
CA VAL A 460 -5.19 -29.42 -9.22
C VAL A 460 -5.08 -28.60 -7.95
N ILE A 461 -6.21 -28.16 -7.39
CA ILE A 461 -6.27 -27.45 -6.11
C ILE A 461 -7.45 -27.98 -5.29
N GLU A 462 -7.20 -28.33 -4.02
CA GLU A 462 -8.18 -28.92 -3.09
C GLU A 462 -9.01 -30.05 -3.74
N GLY A 463 -8.32 -31.04 -4.30
CA GLY A 463 -8.92 -32.18 -4.99
C GLY A 463 -9.71 -31.87 -6.27
N THR A 464 -9.66 -30.63 -6.76
CA THR A 464 -10.43 -30.20 -7.93
C THR A 464 -9.52 -29.91 -9.12
N LYS A 465 -9.82 -30.50 -10.29
CA LYS A 465 -9.14 -30.22 -11.57
C LYS A 465 -9.60 -28.84 -12.08
N ILE A 466 -8.67 -27.88 -12.16
CA ILE A 466 -8.94 -26.48 -12.52
C ILE A 466 -8.80 -26.23 -14.03
N LEU A 467 -7.65 -26.61 -14.58
CA LEU A 467 -7.31 -26.52 -16.01
C LEU A 467 -6.59 -27.82 -16.39
N GLN A 468 -6.81 -28.30 -17.62
CA GLN A 468 -6.29 -29.56 -18.13
C GLN A 468 -5.69 -29.37 -19.53
N GLY A 469 -4.66 -30.15 -19.86
CA GLY A 469 -4.08 -30.18 -21.21
C GLY A 469 -3.16 -29.01 -21.56
N ILE A 470 -2.66 -28.28 -20.56
CA ILE A 470 -1.77 -27.12 -20.74
C ILE A 470 -0.32 -27.55 -20.49
N ASP A 471 0.69 -26.95 -21.15
CA ASP A 471 2.10 -27.25 -20.85
C ASP A 471 2.50 -26.81 -19.42
N VAL A 472 3.60 -27.36 -18.92
CA VAL A 472 4.08 -27.10 -17.55
C VAL A 472 4.43 -25.62 -17.29
N PRO A 473 5.14 -24.90 -18.19
CA PRO A 473 5.39 -23.45 -18.04
C PRO A 473 4.12 -22.61 -17.95
N ARG A 474 3.16 -22.77 -18.87
CA ARG A 474 1.88 -22.06 -18.85
C ARG A 474 1.05 -22.45 -17.64
N SER A 475 1.05 -23.72 -17.24
CA SER A 475 0.42 -24.17 -15.99
C SER A 475 0.99 -23.48 -14.76
N CYS A 476 2.30 -23.19 -14.70
CA CYS A 476 2.89 -22.41 -13.62
C CYS A 476 2.42 -20.95 -13.63
N ALA A 477 2.28 -20.33 -14.81
CA ALA A 477 1.74 -18.99 -14.94
C ALA A 477 0.26 -18.93 -14.55
N LEU A 478 -0.57 -19.82 -15.08
CA LEU A 478 -2.01 -19.87 -14.81
C LEU A 478 -2.30 -20.24 -13.35
N LEU A 479 -1.48 -21.07 -12.71
CA LEU A 479 -1.55 -21.29 -11.26
C LEU A 479 -1.33 -19.99 -10.46
N MET A 480 -0.41 -19.11 -10.89
CA MET A 480 -0.31 -17.76 -10.31
C MET A 480 -1.59 -16.95 -10.53
N GLY A 481 -2.19 -17.02 -11.72
CA GLY A 481 -3.50 -16.42 -12.00
C GLY A 481 -4.59 -16.88 -11.03
N VAL A 482 -4.79 -18.19 -10.92
CA VAL A 482 -5.78 -18.83 -10.03
C VAL A 482 -5.54 -18.47 -8.56
N ILE A 483 -4.28 -18.44 -8.09
CA ILE A 483 -3.94 -18.05 -6.71
C ILE A 483 -4.37 -16.61 -6.40
N TYR A 484 -4.27 -15.69 -7.35
CA TYR A 484 -4.71 -14.30 -7.15
C TYR A 484 -6.23 -14.20 -7.28
N ALA A 485 -6.82 -14.78 -8.32
CA ALA A 485 -8.27 -14.80 -8.55
C ALA A 485 -9.04 -15.36 -7.35
N LEU A 486 -8.61 -16.49 -6.80
CA LEU A 486 -9.21 -17.18 -5.66
C LEU A 486 -8.67 -16.73 -4.29
N ASN A 487 -7.86 -15.66 -4.23
CA ASN A 487 -7.26 -15.14 -3.00
C ASN A 487 -6.42 -16.16 -2.19
N LEU A 488 -5.88 -17.21 -2.81
CA LEU A 488 -5.19 -18.29 -2.10
C LEU A 488 -3.85 -17.84 -1.48
N SER A 489 -3.35 -18.64 -0.55
CA SER A 489 -2.01 -18.49 0.03
C SER A 489 -1.00 -19.38 -0.70
N TYR A 490 0.24 -18.92 -0.84
CA TYR A 490 1.29 -19.74 -1.45
C TYR A 490 1.61 -20.97 -0.57
N PRO A 491 1.88 -22.16 -1.16
CA PRO A 491 2.36 -23.34 -0.45
C PRO A 491 3.61 -23.04 0.38
N LYS A 492 3.59 -23.39 1.67
CA LYS A 492 4.66 -23.08 2.64
C LYS A 492 6.02 -23.68 2.26
N HIS A 493 6.00 -24.81 1.56
CA HIS A 493 7.18 -25.56 1.14
C HIS A 493 7.84 -25.00 -0.13
N LEU A 494 7.10 -24.19 -0.91
CA LEU A 494 7.53 -23.58 -2.18
C LEU A 494 7.62 -22.04 -2.07
N LYS A 495 7.77 -21.52 -0.86
CA LYS A 495 7.67 -20.07 -0.57
C LYS A 495 8.68 -19.23 -1.37
N PHE A 496 9.86 -19.76 -1.66
CA PHE A 496 10.89 -19.07 -2.45
C PHE A 496 10.59 -19.19 -3.95
N THR A 497 10.06 -20.32 -4.42
CA THR A 497 9.63 -20.51 -5.81
C THR A 497 8.48 -19.56 -6.16
N PHE A 498 7.42 -19.51 -5.33
CA PHE A 498 6.32 -18.56 -5.53
C PHE A 498 6.75 -17.10 -5.33
N GLU A 499 7.75 -16.82 -4.49
CA GLU A 499 8.38 -15.49 -4.42
C GLU A 499 9.13 -15.14 -5.72
N ALA A 500 9.85 -16.09 -6.31
CA ALA A 500 10.55 -15.89 -7.58
C ALA A 500 9.57 -15.69 -8.74
N PHE A 501 8.52 -16.52 -8.85
CA PHE A 501 7.43 -16.32 -9.81
C PHE A 501 6.80 -14.93 -9.67
N GLN A 502 6.46 -14.52 -8.45
CA GLN A 502 5.88 -13.21 -8.20
C GLN A 502 6.84 -12.05 -8.58
N LYS A 503 8.10 -12.10 -8.14
CA LYS A 503 9.00 -10.92 -8.16
C LYS A 503 9.95 -10.87 -9.35
N LEU A 504 10.25 -12.01 -9.98
CA LEU A 504 11.12 -12.11 -11.15
C LEU A 504 10.28 -12.33 -12.42
N CYS A 505 9.34 -13.27 -12.41
CA CYS A 505 8.54 -13.60 -13.60
C CYS A 505 7.39 -12.60 -13.83
N LEU A 506 6.78 -12.06 -12.77
CA LEU A 506 5.64 -11.13 -12.86
C LEU A 506 5.96 -9.69 -12.41
N GLU A 507 7.18 -9.45 -11.93
CA GLU A 507 7.69 -8.15 -11.43
C GLU A 507 6.87 -7.50 -10.29
N LEU A 508 5.96 -8.25 -9.65
CA LEU A 508 5.07 -7.79 -8.58
C LEU A 508 5.77 -7.66 -7.21
N ASP A 509 5.81 -6.45 -6.62
CA ASP A 509 6.52 -6.14 -5.36
C ASP A 509 8.03 -6.49 -5.41
N GLY A 510 8.65 -6.36 -6.60
CA GLY A 510 10.04 -6.70 -6.91
C GLY A 510 11.13 -5.91 -6.16
N GLN A 511 10.76 -5.06 -5.21
CA GLN A 511 11.64 -4.20 -4.41
C GLN A 511 12.12 -4.84 -3.09
N LYS A 512 11.47 -5.92 -2.63
CA LYS A 512 11.84 -6.63 -1.38
C LYS A 512 11.79 -8.14 -1.55
N ALA A 513 12.64 -8.70 -2.41
CA ALA A 513 12.83 -10.15 -2.49
C ALA A 513 13.78 -10.67 -1.41
N SER A 514 13.63 -11.93 -1.01
CA SER A 514 14.60 -12.61 -0.12
C SER A 514 15.99 -12.69 -0.76
N SER A 515 17.04 -12.85 0.06
CA SER A 515 18.42 -12.94 -0.42
C SER A 515 18.64 -14.05 -1.44
N LYS A 516 17.95 -15.20 -1.29
CA LYS A 516 17.97 -16.31 -2.26
C LYS A 516 17.46 -15.87 -3.64
N VAL A 517 16.33 -15.16 -3.69
CA VAL A 517 15.71 -14.71 -4.95
C VAL A 517 16.44 -13.50 -5.53
N MET A 518 16.99 -12.61 -4.70
CA MET A 518 17.81 -11.46 -5.15
C MET A 518 19.05 -11.88 -5.95
N ASN A 519 19.68 -13.02 -5.63
CA ASN A 519 20.82 -13.54 -6.38
C ASN A 519 20.49 -13.87 -7.84
N LEU A 520 19.23 -14.22 -8.12
CA LEU A 520 18.74 -14.56 -9.46
C LEU A 520 18.49 -13.32 -10.32
N LYS A 521 18.05 -12.20 -9.74
CA LYS A 521 17.78 -10.94 -10.47
C LYS A 521 19.00 -10.48 -11.30
N SER A 522 18.85 -10.31 -12.61
CA SER A 522 19.92 -9.83 -13.51
C SER A 522 20.33 -8.41 -13.15
N ARG A 523 21.61 -8.05 -13.39
CA ARG A 523 22.10 -6.68 -13.12
C ARG A 523 21.44 -5.65 -14.06
N ASP A 524 20.94 -6.09 -15.20
CA ASP A 524 20.41 -5.23 -16.27
C ASP A 524 19.02 -4.65 -15.96
N THR A 525 18.45 -4.97 -14.80
CA THR A 525 17.28 -4.28 -14.21
C THR A 525 17.66 -3.14 -13.25
N LEU A 526 18.94 -2.70 -13.26
CA LEU A 526 19.45 -1.54 -12.51
C LEU A 526 19.70 -0.34 -13.42
N CYS A 527 18.63 0.27 -13.92
CA CYS A 527 18.63 1.70 -14.26
C CYS A 527 17.76 2.46 -13.25
N LEU A 528 18.21 2.50 -12.00
CA LEU A 528 17.98 3.53 -10.96
C LEU A 528 18.70 3.07 -9.68
N GLU A 529 19.77 3.79 -9.32
CA GLU A 529 20.77 3.43 -8.30
C GLU A 529 20.24 3.33 -6.86
N PRO A 530 20.35 2.17 -6.17
CA PRO A 530 20.07 2.03 -4.74
C PRO A 530 21.35 1.76 -3.93
N SER A 531 22.34 2.66 -4.07
CA SER A 531 23.71 2.52 -3.54
C SER A 531 24.09 3.52 -2.44
N ARG A 532 23.16 3.91 -1.55
CA ARG A 532 23.50 4.49 -0.22
C ARG A 532 22.39 4.34 0.84
N GLU A 533 21.13 4.44 0.46
CA GLU A 533 19.99 4.44 1.41
C GLU A 533 19.90 3.20 2.32
N ARG A 534 20.27 2.02 1.82
CA ARG A 534 20.20 0.75 2.57
C ARG A 534 21.05 0.73 3.85
N ARG A 535 22.07 1.59 4.00
CA ARG A 535 22.87 1.66 5.24
C ARG A 535 22.22 2.54 6.31
N MET A 536 21.58 3.65 5.95
CA MET A 536 20.98 4.56 6.94
C MET A 536 19.61 4.06 7.46
N ALA A 537 18.73 3.59 6.57
CA ALA A 537 17.42 3.07 6.98
C ALA A 537 17.50 1.83 7.91
N SER A 538 18.57 1.04 7.79
CA SER A 538 18.85 -0.09 8.69
C SER A 538 19.31 0.39 10.08
N ALA A 539 20.16 1.41 10.13
CA ALA A 539 20.62 2.00 11.39
C ALA A 539 19.47 2.63 12.20
N GLU A 540 18.60 3.42 11.55
CA GLU A 540 17.46 4.07 12.22
C GLU A 540 16.39 3.08 12.70
N THR A 541 16.12 2.01 11.93
CA THR A 541 15.17 0.98 12.38
C THR A 541 15.72 0.10 13.51
N LEU A 542 17.05 0.00 13.66
CA LEU A 542 17.70 -0.65 14.81
C LEU A 542 17.73 0.23 16.06
N THR A 543 17.99 1.54 15.95
CA THR A 543 17.97 2.46 17.09
C THR A 543 16.55 2.65 17.64
N LEU A 544 15.55 2.84 16.77
CA LEU A 544 14.14 2.93 17.19
C LEU A 544 13.63 1.61 17.82
N ARG A 545 14.07 0.44 17.35
CA ARG A 545 13.74 -0.86 17.97
C ARG A 545 14.41 -1.09 19.33
N ARG A 546 15.57 -0.48 19.60
CA ARG A 546 16.20 -0.52 20.94
C ARG A 546 15.52 0.43 21.92
N LEU A 547 15.14 1.63 21.48
CA LEU A 547 14.37 2.58 22.30
C LEU A 547 12.96 2.07 22.64
N GLY A 548 12.32 1.31 21.75
CA GLY A 548 11.01 0.69 21.96
C GLY A 548 10.96 -0.53 22.90
N ARG A 549 12.06 -0.88 23.61
CA ARG A 549 12.12 -2.03 24.54
C ARG A 549 12.33 -1.66 26.01
N LEU A 550 12.26 -0.38 26.39
CA LEU A 550 12.21 0.04 27.79
C LEU A 550 10.75 0.24 28.21
N ASN A 551 10.23 -0.69 29.02
CA ASN A 551 8.88 -0.59 29.60
C ASN A 551 8.84 0.56 30.62
N PHE A 552 8.09 1.62 30.31
CA PHE A 552 7.68 2.64 31.28
C PHE A 552 6.20 2.46 31.66
N PRO A 553 5.81 2.60 32.94
CA PRO A 553 4.41 2.52 33.35
C PRO A 553 3.59 3.68 32.80
N ARG A 554 2.35 3.41 32.36
CA ARG A 554 1.42 4.44 31.86
C ARG A 554 0.90 5.33 33.00
N ARG A 555 1.19 6.63 32.94
CA ARG A 555 0.31 7.70 33.47
C ARG A 555 0.31 8.92 32.53
N SER A 556 -0.89 9.51 32.42
CA SER A 556 -1.34 10.76 31.78
C SER A 556 -0.44 11.63 30.89
N ASN A 557 -1.10 12.10 29.82
CA ASN A 557 -1.01 13.42 29.18
C ASN A 557 0.28 13.80 28.39
N THR A 558 0.13 13.71 27.08
CA THR A 558 0.52 14.68 26.04
C THR A 558 1.62 15.71 26.36
N LEU A 559 2.78 15.55 25.73
CA LEU A 559 3.61 16.69 25.28
C LEU A 559 4.33 16.31 23.97
N MET A 560 4.14 17.09 22.90
CA MET A 560 4.75 16.81 21.59
C MET A 560 6.04 17.62 21.42
N PHE A 561 7.20 16.97 21.55
CA PHE A 561 8.50 17.63 21.29
C PHE A 561 8.82 17.64 19.79
N ARG A 562 8.91 18.84 19.21
CA ARG A 562 9.55 19.06 17.89
C ARG A 562 11.07 19.07 18.08
N TYR A 563 11.77 18.12 17.45
CA TYR A 563 13.23 18.15 17.36
C TYR A 563 13.66 18.99 16.15
N PHE A 564 14.46 20.03 16.38
CA PHE A 564 15.33 20.63 15.38
C PHE A 564 16.76 20.18 15.66
N VAL A 565 17.40 19.55 14.67
CA VAL A 565 18.82 19.20 14.72
C VAL A 565 19.56 20.17 13.80
N PHE A 566 20.32 21.10 14.37
CA PHE A 566 21.33 21.84 13.62
C PHE A 566 22.58 20.98 13.51
N SER A 567 23.02 20.72 12.28
CA SER A 567 24.31 20.09 12.01
C SER A 567 25.31 21.18 11.66
N THR A 568 26.24 21.49 12.57
CA THR A 568 27.41 22.32 12.28
C THR A 568 28.54 21.43 11.76
N SER A 569 28.91 21.64 10.50
CA SER A 569 30.08 20.98 9.90
C SER A 569 31.36 21.60 10.42
N PHE A 570 32.30 20.79 10.90
CA PHE A 570 33.69 21.20 11.11
C PHE A 570 34.62 20.30 10.30
N SER A 571 35.57 20.92 9.62
CA SER A 571 36.59 20.29 8.80
C SER A 571 37.92 20.30 9.53
N SER A 572 38.52 19.13 9.76
CA SER A 572 39.97 19.01 9.96
C SER A 572 40.46 17.57 9.76
N ASN A 573 41.59 17.43 9.06
CA ASN A 573 42.30 16.18 8.86
C ASN A 573 43.08 15.80 10.14
N SER A 574 43.07 14.53 10.55
CA SER A 574 44.25 13.75 11.03
C SER A 574 43.81 12.42 11.67
N CYS A 575 44.77 11.56 11.98
CA CYS A 575 44.56 10.13 12.20
C CYS A 575 44.43 9.71 13.67
N SER A 576 43.75 8.58 13.88
CA SER A 576 43.71 7.73 15.08
C SER A 576 42.79 8.13 16.26
N SER A 577 42.10 7.10 16.77
CA SER A 577 41.71 6.90 18.17
C SER A 577 40.70 7.85 18.83
N CYS A 578 39.47 7.35 18.98
CA CYS A 578 38.50 7.70 20.04
C CYS A 578 38.12 9.18 20.23
N SER A 579 36.98 9.59 19.66
CA SER A 579 36.24 10.76 20.12
C SER A 579 34.81 10.36 20.53
N VAL A 580 34.48 10.60 21.81
CA VAL A 580 33.14 10.37 22.36
C VAL A 580 32.32 11.64 22.17
N ALA A 581 31.31 11.60 21.29
CA ALA A 581 30.44 12.74 21.05
C ALA A 581 29.51 12.98 22.26
N VAL A 582 29.74 14.08 22.99
CA VAL A 582 28.81 14.58 24.02
C VAL A 582 27.83 15.56 23.36
N ALA A 583 26.55 15.17 23.29
CA ALA A 583 25.50 16.03 22.78
C ALA A 583 24.99 16.99 23.88
N THR A 584 25.43 18.24 23.85
CA THR A 584 24.96 19.29 24.77
C THR A 584 23.57 19.78 24.40
N ILE A 585 22.56 19.43 25.19
CA ILE A 585 21.19 19.95 25.05
C ILE A 585 21.12 21.33 25.74
N MET A 586 21.14 22.40 24.97
CA MET A 586 20.85 23.76 25.44
C MET A 586 19.33 23.95 25.55
N LEU A 587 18.80 23.94 26.77
CA LEU A 587 17.45 24.43 27.08
C LEU A 587 17.53 25.92 27.40
N TRP A 588 17.12 26.78 26.46
CA TRP A 588 16.89 28.19 26.74
C TRP A 588 15.49 28.36 27.34
N ARG A 589 15.41 28.93 28.55
CA ARG A 589 14.17 29.44 29.12
C ARG A 589 14.37 30.92 29.42
N THR A 590 13.50 31.75 28.87
CA THR A 590 13.47 33.19 29.14
C THR A 590 12.88 33.46 30.53
N GLU A 591 13.40 34.52 31.14
CA GLU A 591 12.91 35.25 32.32
C GLU A 591 13.28 34.73 33.74
N ASP A 592 13.72 35.73 34.54
CA ASP A 592 14.00 35.82 35.98
C ASP A 592 15.19 35.13 36.68
N ARG A 593 16.27 35.93 36.74
CA ARG A 593 17.06 36.39 37.92
C ARG A 593 17.65 35.36 38.93
N GLN A 594 18.98 35.49 39.06
CA GLN A 594 19.93 35.03 40.10
C GLN A 594 20.69 33.70 39.86
N PRO A 595 22.04 33.67 40.01
CA PRO A 595 22.86 32.53 39.56
C PRO A 595 23.17 31.52 40.68
N TYR A 596 22.93 30.23 40.41
CA TYR A 596 23.48 29.13 41.21
C TYR A 596 24.62 28.42 40.45
N ASN A 597 25.74 28.19 41.14
CA ASN A 597 27.02 27.77 40.56
C ASN A 597 27.05 26.28 40.15
N LEU A 598 26.49 25.98 38.98
CA LEU A 598 26.41 24.62 38.40
C LEU A 598 27.79 23.95 38.21
N GLY A 599 28.85 24.73 37.99
CA GLY A 599 30.21 24.23 37.78
C GLY A 599 30.80 23.46 38.97
N LEU A 600 30.41 23.78 40.21
CA LEU A 600 30.95 23.10 41.39
C LEU A 600 30.38 21.69 41.57
N MET A 601 29.14 21.46 41.13
CA MET A 601 28.45 20.18 41.26
C MET A 601 28.96 19.15 40.26
N ILE A 602 29.17 19.58 39.00
CA ILE A 602 29.76 18.74 37.94
C ILE A 602 31.18 18.29 38.33
N ARG A 603 31.99 19.18 38.90
CA ARG A 603 33.37 18.86 39.34
C ARG A 603 33.40 17.74 40.41
N LYS A 604 32.44 17.75 41.36
CA LYS A 604 32.32 16.69 42.39
C LYS A 604 31.86 15.33 41.82
N VAL A 605 31.05 15.32 40.78
CA VAL A 605 30.60 14.08 40.12
C VAL A 605 31.70 13.46 39.26
N ILE A 606 32.45 14.28 38.52
CA ILE A 606 33.58 13.79 37.70
C ILE A 606 34.69 13.20 38.57
N ILE A 607 35.06 13.85 39.68
CA ILE A 607 36.08 13.31 40.61
C ILE A 607 35.65 11.94 41.14
N ARG A 608 34.38 11.78 41.58
CA ARG A 608 33.87 10.48 42.05
C ARG A 608 33.83 9.39 40.98
N LEU A 609 33.73 9.73 39.69
CA LEU A 609 33.73 8.73 38.61
C LEU A 609 35.13 8.20 38.29
N ILE A 610 36.17 9.02 38.48
CA ILE A 610 37.57 8.64 38.22
C ILE A 610 38.04 7.55 39.20
N ASP A 611 37.58 7.59 40.46
CA ASP A 611 37.99 6.63 41.51
C ASP A 611 37.47 5.19 41.27
N TYR A 612 36.37 4.99 40.53
CA TYR A 612 35.83 3.65 40.24
C TYR A 612 36.49 2.96 39.02
N THR A 613 37.11 3.73 38.13
CA THR A 613 37.81 3.20 36.93
C THR A 613 38.84 2.11 37.25
N PRO A 614 39.77 2.26 38.22
CA PRO A 614 40.73 1.20 38.54
C PRO A 614 40.08 -0.06 39.12
N ILE A 615 39.00 0.07 39.91
CA ILE A 615 38.27 -1.08 40.48
C ILE A 615 37.63 -1.92 39.37
N ILE A 616 37.01 -1.27 38.38
CA ILE A 616 36.40 -1.94 37.23
C ILE A 616 37.46 -2.67 36.39
N ILE A 617 38.64 -2.06 36.20
CA ILE A 617 39.76 -2.69 35.47
C ILE A 617 40.27 -3.94 36.22
N ILE A 618 40.42 -3.87 37.55
CA ILE A 618 40.84 -5.02 38.37
C ILE A 618 39.81 -6.17 38.27
N ILE A 619 38.51 -5.87 38.32
CA ILE A 619 37.45 -6.88 38.16
C ILE A 619 37.51 -7.54 36.78
N ILE A 620 37.75 -6.77 35.71
CA ILE A 620 37.89 -7.30 34.35
C ILE A 620 39.12 -8.23 34.25
N ILE A 621 40.25 -7.84 34.85
CA ILE A 621 41.47 -8.68 34.87
C ILE A 621 41.22 -10.00 35.60
N ILE A 622 40.55 -9.97 36.76
CA ILE A 622 40.20 -11.18 37.52
C ILE A 622 39.29 -12.11 36.69
N ILE A 623 38.28 -11.57 36.00
CA ILE A 623 37.40 -12.35 35.12
C ILE A 623 38.19 -13.00 33.97
N ILE A 624 39.13 -12.28 33.34
CA ILE A 624 39.98 -12.82 32.28
C ILE A 624 40.87 -13.96 32.79
N ILE A 625 41.46 -13.81 33.98
CA ILE A 625 42.29 -14.87 34.60
C ILE A 625 41.46 -16.12 34.88
N ILE A 626 40.24 -15.98 35.42
CA ILE A 626 39.33 -17.10 35.66
C ILE A 626 38.98 -17.83 34.35
N ILE A 627 38.68 -17.09 33.28
CA ILE A 627 38.39 -17.67 31.95
C ILE A 627 39.61 -18.44 31.41
N ILE A 628 40.83 -17.91 31.56
CA ILE A 628 42.06 -18.60 31.13
C ILE A 628 42.27 -19.90 31.92
N ILE A 629 42.06 -19.89 33.25
CA ILE A 629 42.17 -21.09 34.09
C ILE A 629 41.15 -22.15 33.67
N ILE A 630 39.89 -21.76 33.40
CA ILE A 630 38.85 -22.68 32.92
C ILE A 630 39.24 -23.29 31.56
N ILE A 631 39.77 -22.49 30.63
CA ILE A 631 40.24 -22.99 29.33
C ILE A 631 41.40 -23.99 29.50
N ILE A 632 42.36 -23.71 30.37
CA ILE A 632 43.47 -24.63 30.67
C ILE A 632 42.95 -25.95 31.26
N ILE A 633 42.01 -25.91 32.20
CA ILE A 633 41.38 -27.11 32.79
C ILE A 633 40.66 -27.92 31.70
N ILE A 634 39.90 -27.27 30.81
CA ILE A 634 39.22 -27.93 29.68
C ILE A 634 40.23 -28.59 28.74
N ILE A 635 41.35 -27.92 28.42
CA ILE A 635 42.41 -28.48 27.57
C ILE A 635 43.06 -29.70 28.24
N ILE A 636 43.32 -29.67 29.55
CA ILE A 636 43.86 -30.83 30.29
C ILE A 636 42.87 -32.00 30.26
N ILE A 637 41.57 -31.75 30.46
CA ILE A 637 40.50 -32.76 30.37
C ILE A 637 40.35 -33.37 28.96
N ILE A 638 40.80 -32.66 27.91
CA ILE A 638 40.78 -33.16 26.52
C ILE A 638 42.06 -33.95 26.16
N ILE A 639 43.14 -33.78 26.93
CA ILE A 639 44.45 -34.42 26.69
C ILE A 639 44.63 -35.68 27.55
N CYS A 640 43.95 -35.77 28.70
CA CYS A 640 43.84 -36.98 29.53
C CYS A 640 42.71 -37.90 29.05
#